data_AF-A0A3N5PPG9-F1
#
_entry.id   AF-A0A3N5PPG9-F1
#
_cell.length_a   1.000
_cell.length_b   1.000
_cell.length_c   1.000
_cell.angle_alpha   90.00
_cell.angle_beta   90.00
_cell.angle_gamma   90.00
#
_symmetry.space_group_name_H-M   'P 1'
#
loop_
_entity.id
_entity.type
_entity.pdbx_description
1 polymer ?
#
loop_
_entity_poly.entity_id
_entity_poly.type
_entity_poly.pdbx_seq_one_letter_code
_entity_poly.pdbx_strand_id
1 'polypeptide(L)'
;MATPKSVWGIDIGQCALKALKLRNIDGQLQVEAFDIIEHPRILSQPDADRKQLIHVALEQFLARNNMADASLVVSVPGQASFTRFVKLPPVEEKKIPDMAKFEAQQQIPFPIDDVIWRYQTFKGGDSPDVELGIFAMKKVDVADMLSNFVDVELGVDGVQMAPLALYNFMTFDGQLAEDGATLLADVGADKTDLVVSDGSRIWTRTIQIGGNNFTEALVRAFKLSFPKAEKLKRSAATSKYARQIFQAMRPVFADLVQEIQRSIGYYTSLHRESRFKRLIGLGNGFRLPGLQKFLEQNLNLPVIRIDSYNKLVPSATVNAPTFTENVLSFAVAYGLALQGLGQTTVTTNLLPDEVASQRSWVRKKPWFVGAAAALIISMGLYTYRQYADFGSMNDTSFAAAQAAVSEWENLRNQHSNEAGKGQVEEEQIAMCLKLTGYHQTWPYIEAMLSNALTAKFPDQREFEALSALSATDAFNKKLAEGLGAKARDKRQTIQIADRKSVFVPNIDAAYAAYMGAPAVPAGGQANKTARPGYKIVFNGTTPLSDSATASLLRDLRETDLRAAAEKYKGIIEVVGAKEEELKPIAAAAPAAAVTPAAPGTPATPAVGGGDPLFPAEQANGTSFKLTVFIAITGDGVKLPDELVKTPK
;
A
#
# COMPACT_ATOMS: atom_id res chain seq x y z
N MET A 1 -21.57 -31.37 6.05
CA MET A 1 -20.89 -32.41 6.83
C MET A 1 -19.62 -32.79 6.10
N ALA A 2 -18.46 -32.80 6.76
CA ALA A 2 -17.22 -33.24 6.12
C ALA A 2 -17.38 -34.72 5.73
N THR A 3 -17.23 -35.03 4.45
CA THR A 3 -17.25 -36.41 3.96
C THR A 3 -16.23 -37.22 4.76
N PRO A 4 -16.60 -38.37 5.37
CA PRO A 4 -15.65 -39.14 6.16
C PRO A 4 -14.47 -39.53 5.28
N LYS A 5 -13.27 -39.14 5.72
CA LYS A 5 -12.01 -39.26 4.97
C LYS A 5 -11.68 -40.74 4.77
N SER A 6 -11.64 -41.20 3.54
CA SER A 6 -11.14 -42.54 3.20
C SER A 6 -9.63 -42.49 2.96
N VAL A 7 -8.94 -43.59 3.25
CA VAL A 7 -7.48 -43.69 3.12
C VAL A 7 -7.11 -45.01 2.48
N TRP A 8 -6.28 -44.96 1.44
CA TRP A 8 -5.60 -46.12 0.89
C TRP A 8 -4.25 -46.33 1.57
N GLY A 9 -4.01 -47.54 2.05
CA GLY A 9 -2.69 -48.02 2.42
C GLY A 9 -2.18 -48.96 1.33
N ILE A 10 -1.05 -48.65 0.69
CA ILE A 10 -0.45 -49.49 -0.36
C ILE A 10 0.92 -49.99 0.07
N ASP A 11 1.09 -51.30 0.02
CA ASP A 11 2.35 -52.01 0.23
C ASP A 11 2.83 -52.64 -1.09
N ILE A 12 3.96 -52.16 -1.60
CA ILE A 12 4.60 -52.73 -2.80
C ILE A 12 5.58 -53.82 -2.34
N GLY A 13 5.05 -55.04 -2.22
CA GLY A 13 5.85 -56.22 -1.91
C GLY A 13 6.58 -56.78 -3.14
N GLN A 14 7.53 -57.68 -2.87
CA GLN A 14 8.36 -58.34 -3.90
C GLN A 14 7.56 -59.28 -4.82
N CYS A 15 6.47 -59.87 -4.32
CA CYS A 15 5.60 -60.76 -5.11
C CYS A 15 4.30 -60.10 -5.56
N ALA A 16 3.83 -59.06 -4.87
CA ALA A 16 2.56 -58.43 -5.18
C ALA A 16 2.48 -57.02 -4.61
N LEU A 17 1.74 -56.15 -5.30
CA LEU A 17 1.19 -54.93 -4.73
C LEU A 17 -0.07 -55.28 -3.93
N LYS A 18 -0.17 -54.76 -2.71
CA LYS A 18 -1.32 -54.99 -1.83
C LYS A 18 -1.87 -53.66 -1.39
N ALA A 19 -3.18 -53.47 -1.50
CA ALA A 19 -3.85 -52.23 -1.19
C ALA A 19 -5.05 -52.48 -0.28
N LEU A 20 -5.24 -51.61 0.71
CA LEU A 20 -6.41 -51.62 1.59
C LEU A 20 -6.97 -50.20 1.74
N LYS A 21 -8.26 -50.03 1.44
CA LYS A 21 -8.99 -48.77 1.62
C LYS A 21 -9.80 -48.84 2.90
N LEU A 22 -9.50 -47.95 3.83
CA LEU A 22 -10.19 -47.86 5.10
C LEU A 22 -10.96 -46.56 5.22
N ARG A 23 -12.08 -46.66 5.94
CA ARG A 23 -12.91 -45.52 6.31
C ARG A 23 -13.36 -45.67 7.75
N ASN A 24 -13.32 -44.58 8.49
CA ASN A 24 -13.93 -44.51 9.81
C ASN A 24 -15.33 -43.89 9.69
N ILE A 25 -16.35 -44.65 10.08
CA ILE A 25 -17.75 -44.24 10.08
C ILE A 25 -18.26 -44.38 11.52
N ASP A 26 -18.64 -43.27 12.15
CA ASP A 26 -19.19 -43.23 13.52
C ASP A 26 -18.34 -43.98 14.56
N GLY A 27 -17.02 -43.96 14.41
CA GLY A 27 -16.07 -44.64 15.30
C GLY A 27 -15.83 -46.11 14.96
N GLN A 28 -16.53 -46.68 13.99
CA GLN A 28 -16.29 -48.02 13.47
C GLN A 28 -15.39 -47.98 12.22
N LEU A 29 -14.35 -48.81 12.24
CA LEU A 29 -13.43 -48.93 11.13
C LEU A 29 -13.95 -49.97 10.13
N GLN A 30 -14.12 -49.55 8.88
CA GLN A 30 -14.61 -50.39 7.80
C GLN A 30 -13.59 -50.54 6.68
N VAL A 31 -13.51 -51.76 6.10
CA VAL A 31 -12.85 -51.98 4.82
C VAL A 31 -13.81 -51.58 3.72
N GLU A 32 -13.47 -50.52 3.00
CA GLU A 32 -14.26 -50.03 1.86
C GLU A 32 -13.89 -50.81 0.58
N ALA A 33 -12.59 -51.09 0.40
CA ALA A 33 -12.06 -51.84 -0.74
C ALA A 33 -10.70 -52.46 -0.39
N PHE A 34 -10.32 -53.50 -1.12
CA PHE A 34 -8.96 -54.06 -1.09
C PHE A 34 -8.58 -54.51 -2.50
N ASP A 35 -7.28 -54.58 -2.77
CA ASP A 35 -6.78 -55.16 -4.01
C ASP A 35 -5.45 -55.87 -3.79
N ILE A 36 -5.20 -56.91 -4.58
CA ILE A 36 -3.93 -57.62 -4.64
C ILE A 36 -3.59 -57.86 -6.09
N ILE A 37 -2.42 -57.38 -6.49
CA ILE A 37 -1.91 -57.52 -7.85
C ILE A 37 -0.59 -58.26 -7.76
N GLU A 38 -0.64 -59.55 -8.05
CA GLU A 38 0.58 -60.37 -8.14
C GLU A 38 1.43 -59.89 -9.31
N HIS A 39 2.72 -59.67 -9.05
CA HIS A 39 3.67 -59.35 -10.09
C HIS A 39 3.88 -60.58 -10.97
N PRO A 40 3.97 -60.43 -12.31
CA PRO A 40 4.23 -61.57 -13.20
C PRO A 40 5.51 -62.34 -12.86
N ARG A 41 6.49 -61.66 -12.26
CA ARG A 41 7.72 -62.23 -11.71
C ARG A 41 8.05 -61.55 -10.39
N ILE A 42 8.82 -62.22 -9.54
CA ILE A 42 9.29 -61.63 -8.28
C ILE A 42 10.29 -60.53 -8.60
N LEU A 43 10.13 -59.36 -7.99
CA LEU A 43 10.90 -58.15 -8.31
C LEU A 43 12.41 -58.28 -7.99
N SER A 44 12.81 -59.21 -7.13
CA SER A 44 14.21 -59.48 -6.77
C SER A 44 14.94 -60.43 -7.71
N GLN A 45 14.26 -60.98 -8.73
CA GLN A 45 14.92 -61.85 -9.72
C GLN A 45 15.86 -61.05 -10.64
N PRO A 46 17.02 -61.59 -11.05
CA PRO A 46 18.01 -60.83 -11.83
C PRO A 46 17.53 -60.34 -13.20
N ASP A 47 16.57 -61.02 -13.79
CA ASP A 47 15.96 -60.69 -15.10
C ASP A 47 14.68 -59.86 -14.98
N ALA A 48 14.30 -59.45 -13.77
CA ALA A 48 13.09 -58.65 -13.54
C ALA A 48 13.38 -57.16 -13.71
N ASP A 49 12.69 -56.52 -14.66
CA ASP A 49 12.59 -55.06 -14.70
C ASP A 49 11.63 -54.60 -13.59
N ARG A 50 12.20 -54.33 -12.41
CA ARG A 50 11.44 -53.93 -11.22
C ARG A 50 10.56 -52.71 -11.49
N LYS A 51 11.07 -51.70 -12.20
CA LYS A 51 10.33 -50.45 -12.42
C LYS A 51 9.14 -50.70 -13.33
N GLN A 52 9.34 -51.45 -14.41
CA GLN A 52 8.25 -51.81 -15.33
C GLN A 52 7.18 -52.67 -14.66
N LEU A 53 7.57 -53.67 -13.85
CA LEU A 53 6.61 -54.55 -13.18
C LEU A 53 5.77 -53.81 -12.15
N ILE A 54 6.38 -52.89 -11.38
CA ILE A 54 5.65 -52.03 -10.43
C ILE A 54 4.70 -51.10 -11.18
N HIS A 55 5.14 -50.49 -12.29
CA HIS A 55 4.31 -49.61 -13.10
C HIS A 55 3.06 -50.33 -13.62
N VAL A 56 3.22 -51.52 -14.22
CA VAL A 56 2.10 -52.34 -14.69
C VAL A 56 1.15 -52.72 -13.54
N ALA A 57 1.69 -53.02 -12.35
CA ALA A 57 0.86 -53.33 -11.18
C ALA A 57 0.05 -52.11 -10.71
N LEU A 58 0.65 -50.91 -10.74
CA LEU A 58 -0.02 -49.66 -10.38
C LEU A 58 -1.10 -49.28 -11.41
N GLU A 59 -0.84 -49.44 -12.71
CA GLU A 59 -1.85 -49.22 -13.75
C GLU A 59 -3.05 -50.16 -13.57
N GLN A 60 -2.80 -51.44 -13.30
CA GLN A 60 -3.86 -52.40 -13.00
C GLN A 60 -4.65 -52.03 -11.74
N PHE A 61 -3.97 -51.51 -10.71
CA PHE A 61 -4.60 -51.03 -9.49
C PHE A 61 -5.52 -49.85 -9.77
N LEU A 62 -5.05 -48.87 -10.54
CA LEU A 62 -5.83 -47.69 -10.93
C LEU A 62 -7.01 -48.04 -11.85
N ALA A 63 -6.86 -49.05 -12.71
CA ALA A 63 -7.95 -49.52 -13.57
C ALA A 63 -9.09 -50.18 -12.77
N ARG A 64 -8.79 -50.77 -11.60
CA ARG A 64 -9.76 -51.48 -10.75
C ARG A 64 -10.35 -50.62 -9.64
N ASN A 65 -9.68 -49.54 -9.25
CA ASN A 65 -10.01 -48.79 -8.02
C ASN A 65 -10.16 -47.30 -8.28
N ASN A 66 -11.17 -46.69 -7.65
CA ASN A 66 -11.34 -45.24 -7.66
C ASN A 66 -10.51 -44.60 -6.54
N MET A 67 -9.61 -43.70 -6.92
CA MET A 67 -8.73 -42.94 -6.03
C MET A 67 -9.32 -41.57 -5.62
N ALA A 68 -10.48 -41.19 -6.16
CA ALA A 68 -11.14 -39.96 -5.78
C ALA A 68 -11.47 -39.92 -4.28
N ASP A 69 -11.32 -38.73 -3.68
CA ASP A 69 -11.64 -38.43 -2.29
C ASP A 69 -10.95 -39.31 -1.22
N ALA A 70 -9.87 -39.99 -1.60
CA ALA A 70 -9.07 -40.80 -0.70
C ALA A 70 -7.62 -40.30 -0.65
N SER A 71 -7.04 -40.24 0.54
CA SER A 71 -5.60 -40.01 0.68
C SER A 71 -4.81 -41.31 0.57
N LEU A 72 -3.58 -41.25 0.07
CA LEU A 72 -2.73 -42.42 -0.15
C LEU A 72 -1.53 -42.42 0.80
N VAL A 73 -1.35 -43.51 1.54
CA VAL A 73 -0.17 -43.77 2.37
C VAL A 73 0.53 -45.03 1.86
N VAL A 74 1.84 -44.97 1.68
CA VAL A 74 2.64 -46.05 1.09
C VAL A 74 3.73 -46.53 2.05
N SER A 75 4.08 -47.82 1.97
CA SER A 75 5.20 -48.38 2.74
C SER A 75 6.53 -48.19 2.01
N VAL A 76 7.60 -48.13 2.81
CA VAL A 76 8.98 -48.35 2.39
C VAL A 76 9.57 -49.55 3.13
N PRO A 77 10.39 -50.40 2.48
CA PRO A 77 10.94 -51.60 3.11
C PRO A 77 11.83 -51.28 4.32
N GLY A 78 11.66 -52.04 5.40
CA GLY A 78 12.48 -51.90 6.62
C GLY A 78 14.00 -52.05 6.44
N GLN A 79 14.48 -52.65 5.34
CA GLN A 79 15.93 -52.81 5.06
C GLN A 79 16.61 -51.51 4.66
N ALA A 80 15.88 -50.63 3.98
CA ALA A 80 16.36 -49.29 3.59
C ALA A 80 16.21 -48.29 4.75
N SER A 81 15.62 -48.72 5.87
CA SER A 81 15.34 -47.86 7.01
C SER A 81 16.33 -48.04 8.15
N PHE A 82 16.64 -46.94 8.82
CA PHE A 82 17.37 -46.92 10.08
C PHE A 82 16.40 -46.61 11.21
N THR A 83 16.41 -47.44 12.25
CA THR A 83 15.60 -47.24 13.46
C THR A 83 16.48 -47.40 14.70
N ARG A 84 16.40 -46.44 15.63
CA ARG A 84 17.05 -46.50 16.93
C ARG A 84 16.12 -45.96 18.01
N PHE A 85 16.22 -46.55 19.20
CA PHE A 85 15.52 -46.10 20.39
C PHE A 85 16.55 -45.66 21.40
N VAL A 86 16.42 -44.42 21.88
CA VAL A 86 17.35 -43.79 22.82
C VAL A 86 16.55 -43.35 24.04
N LYS A 87 17.05 -43.64 25.24
CA LYS A 87 16.45 -43.12 26.47
C LYS A 87 16.94 -41.71 26.71
N LEU A 88 16.02 -40.75 26.77
CA LEU A 88 16.33 -39.39 27.16
C LEU A 88 16.18 -39.24 28.67
N PRO A 89 17.07 -38.47 29.33
CA PRO A 89 16.85 -38.07 30.71
C PRO A 89 15.54 -37.27 30.84
N PRO A 90 14.96 -37.16 32.05
CA PRO A 90 13.76 -36.36 32.26
C PRO A 90 14.03 -34.90 31.90
N VAL A 91 13.39 -34.43 30.84
CA VAL A 91 13.53 -33.06 30.32
C VAL A 91 12.18 -32.46 29.98
N GLU A 92 12.11 -31.13 29.99
CA GLU A 92 10.94 -30.40 29.52
C GLU A 92 10.64 -30.74 28.05
N GLU A 93 9.37 -30.91 27.70
CA GLU A 93 8.93 -31.29 26.36
C GLU A 93 9.45 -30.35 25.26
N LYS A 94 9.64 -29.06 25.60
CA LYS A 94 10.18 -28.04 24.70
C LYS A 94 11.63 -28.30 24.28
N LYS A 95 12.42 -29.04 25.08
CA LYS A 95 13.83 -29.36 24.81
C LYS A 95 14.00 -30.68 24.05
N ILE A 96 12.95 -31.52 23.99
CA ILE A 96 12.99 -32.81 23.28
C ILE A 96 13.38 -32.65 21.81
N PRO A 97 12.90 -31.67 21.02
CA PRO A 97 13.29 -31.52 19.62
C PRO A 97 14.80 -31.29 19.43
N ASP A 98 15.43 -30.46 20.28
CA ASP A 98 16.85 -30.16 20.20
C ASP A 98 17.70 -31.39 20.57
N MET A 99 17.28 -32.12 21.60
CA MET A 99 17.92 -33.38 21.98
C MET A 99 17.75 -34.45 20.92
N ALA A 100 16.56 -34.56 20.32
CA ALA A 100 16.30 -35.49 19.24
C ALA A 100 17.17 -35.19 18.02
N LYS A 101 17.40 -33.91 17.71
CA LYS A 101 18.34 -33.51 16.65
C LYS A 101 19.78 -33.89 16.97
N PHE A 102 20.21 -33.67 18.21
CA PHE A 102 21.56 -34.06 18.67
C PHE A 102 21.78 -35.57 18.62
N GLU A 103 20.83 -36.35 19.15
CA GLU A 103 20.87 -37.82 19.09
C GLU A 103 20.81 -38.32 17.64
N ALA A 104 19.96 -37.74 16.79
CA ALA A 104 19.89 -38.12 15.38
C ALA A 104 21.23 -37.93 14.66
N GLN A 105 21.93 -36.83 14.91
CA GLN A 105 23.25 -36.57 14.32
C GLN A 105 24.33 -37.56 14.77
N GLN A 106 24.24 -38.08 15.99
CA GLN A 106 25.21 -39.06 16.50
C GLN A 106 24.89 -40.49 16.07
N GLN A 107 23.61 -40.84 16.04
CA GLN A 107 23.16 -42.22 15.83
C GLN A 107 23.04 -42.57 14.35
N ILE A 108 22.62 -41.62 13.50
CA ILE A 108 22.44 -41.89 12.06
C ILE A 108 23.82 -41.99 11.40
N PRO A 109 24.15 -43.13 10.75
CA PRO A 109 25.49 -43.36 10.18
C PRO A 109 25.70 -42.66 8.82
N PHE A 110 24.89 -41.65 8.50
CA PHE A 110 24.87 -40.93 7.22
C PHE A 110 24.77 -39.42 7.49
N PRO A 111 25.20 -38.57 6.54
CA PRO A 111 24.98 -37.13 6.65
C PRO A 111 23.49 -36.81 6.84
N ILE A 112 23.18 -35.97 7.84
CA ILE A 112 21.79 -35.64 8.19
C ILE A 112 21.03 -34.99 7.03
N ASP A 113 21.75 -34.32 6.13
CA ASP A 113 21.19 -33.64 4.96
C ASP A 113 20.83 -34.62 3.82
N ASP A 114 21.39 -35.82 3.80
CA ASP A 114 21.12 -36.85 2.78
C ASP A 114 19.99 -37.82 3.19
N VAL A 115 19.47 -37.65 4.41
CA VAL A 115 18.43 -38.50 4.97
C VAL A 115 17.16 -37.71 5.28
N ILE A 116 16.03 -38.39 5.13
CA ILE A 116 14.76 -37.96 5.71
C ILE A 116 14.65 -38.67 7.04
N TRP A 117 14.52 -37.91 8.11
CA TRP A 117 14.36 -38.47 9.43
C TRP A 117 13.20 -37.83 10.18
N ARG A 118 12.60 -38.61 11.06
CA ARG A 118 11.55 -38.21 12.00
C ARG A 118 11.86 -38.85 13.34
N TYR A 119 11.36 -38.22 14.38
CA TYR A 119 11.41 -38.79 15.72
C TYR A 119 10.02 -38.90 16.31
N GLN A 120 9.88 -39.79 17.28
CA GLN A 120 8.69 -39.88 18.10
C GLN A 120 9.06 -40.29 19.52
N THR A 121 8.41 -39.68 20.49
CA THR A 121 8.53 -40.05 21.89
C THR A 121 7.54 -41.13 22.26
N PHE A 122 8.00 -42.14 22.98
CA PHE A 122 7.23 -43.20 23.60
C PHE A 122 7.34 -43.02 25.11
N LYS A 123 6.23 -42.68 25.76
CA LYS A 123 6.16 -42.55 27.23
C LYS A 123 5.55 -43.83 27.80
N GLY A 124 6.24 -44.45 28.75
CA GLY A 124 5.77 -45.65 29.43
C GLY A 124 5.24 -45.33 30.82
N GLY A 125 3.93 -45.41 31.01
CA GLY A 125 3.29 -45.27 32.33
C GLY A 125 3.81 -44.08 33.15
N ASP A 126 3.93 -44.27 34.47
CA ASP A 126 4.43 -43.28 35.44
C ASP A 126 5.97 -43.12 35.45
N SER A 127 6.69 -43.66 34.46
CA SER A 127 8.15 -43.48 34.37
C SER A 127 8.50 -42.06 33.95
N PRO A 128 9.45 -41.37 34.64
CA PRO A 128 9.92 -40.06 34.22
C PRO A 128 10.80 -40.13 32.95
N ASP A 129 11.29 -41.32 32.59
CA ASP A 129 12.11 -41.53 31.40
C ASP A 129 11.26 -41.50 30.12
N VAL A 130 11.72 -40.75 29.12
CA VAL A 130 11.12 -40.69 27.78
C VAL A 130 11.99 -41.49 26.81
N GLU A 131 11.40 -42.48 26.14
CA GLU A 131 12.08 -43.20 25.06
C GLU A 131 11.86 -42.47 23.73
N LEU A 132 12.95 -42.10 23.07
CA LEU A 132 12.95 -41.44 21.77
C LEU A 132 13.22 -42.45 20.67
N GLY A 133 12.25 -42.70 19.79
CA GLY A 133 12.46 -43.41 18.54
C GLY A 133 12.92 -42.47 17.44
N ILE A 134 14.06 -42.76 16.84
CA ILE A 134 14.64 -42.06 15.69
C ILE A 134 14.49 -42.97 14.48
N PHE A 135 13.88 -42.43 13.43
CA PHE A 135 13.53 -43.14 12.21
C PHE A 135 14.09 -42.38 11.03
N ALA A 136 14.99 -42.99 10.25
CA ALA A 136 15.65 -42.35 9.12
C ALA A 136 15.68 -43.22 7.87
N MET A 137 15.72 -42.58 6.70
CA MET A 137 15.86 -43.22 5.40
C MET A 137 16.63 -42.29 4.45
N LYS A 138 17.39 -42.84 3.51
CA LYS A 138 18.07 -41.98 2.52
C LYS A 138 17.04 -41.31 1.61
N LYS A 139 17.26 -40.05 1.28
CA LYS A 139 16.40 -39.29 0.35
C LYS A 139 16.24 -40.01 -0.99
N VAL A 140 17.32 -40.63 -1.48
CA VAL A 140 17.34 -41.39 -2.75
C VAL A 140 16.37 -42.58 -2.70
N ASP A 141 16.34 -43.34 -1.60
CA ASP A 141 15.48 -44.53 -1.48
C ASP A 141 13.99 -44.13 -1.44
N VAL A 142 13.66 -43.03 -0.76
CA VAL A 142 12.30 -42.48 -0.74
C VAL A 142 11.91 -41.93 -2.11
N ALA A 143 12.81 -41.21 -2.78
CA ALA A 143 12.58 -40.66 -4.12
C ALA A 143 12.37 -41.76 -5.17
N ASP A 144 13.18 -42.83 -5.14
CA ASP A 144 13.03 -44.00 -6.02
C ASP A 144 11.64 -44.65 -5.83
N MET A 145 11.22 -44.85 -4.58
CA MET A 145 9.88 -45.37 -4.27
C MET A 145 8.78 -44.44 -4.81
N LEU A 146 8.86 -43.14 -4.52
CA LEU A 146 7.86 -42.15 -4.94
C LEU A 146 7.78 -42.01 -6.47
N SER A 147 8.89 -42.21 -7.18
CA SER A 147 8.92 -42.12 -8.65
C SER A 147 7.95 -43.08 -9.32
N ASN A 148 7.77 -44.28 -8.76
CA ASN A 148 6.80 -45.27 -9.28
C ASN A 148 5.36 -44.74 -9.27
N PHE A 149 5.02 -43.91 -8.28
CA PHE A 149 3.69 -43.33 -8.14
C PHE A 149 3.53 -42.07 -9.00
N VAL A 150 4.60 -41.27 -9.15
CA VAL A 150 4.62 -40.11 -10.04
C VAL A 150 4.41 -40.53 -11.50
N ASP A 151 5.02 -41.63 -11.93
CA ASP A 151 4.91 -42.15 -13.30
C ASP A 151 3.47 -42.56 -13.69
N VAL A 152 2.59 -42.79 -12.71
CA VAL A 152 1.15 -43.08 -12.92
C VAL A 152 0.24 -41.93 -12.43
N GLU A 153 0.80 -40.74 -12.25
CA GLU A 153 0.12 -39.53 -11.77
C GLU A 153 -0.61 -39.69 -10.43
N LEU A 154 -0.17 -40.64 -9.60
CA LEU A 154 -0.76 -40.94 -8.31
C LEU A 154 -0.01 -40.21 -7.21
N GLY A 155 -0.63 -39.21 -6.60
CA GLY A 155 0.02 -38.48 -5.53
C GLY A 155 -0.07 -39.17 -4.17
N VAL A 156 1.09 -39.33 -3.52
CA VAL A 156 1.25 -39.93 -2.20
C VAL A 156 1.14 -38.86 -1.11
N ASP A 157 0.37 -39.12 -0.07
CA ASP A 157 0.14 -38.20 1.06
C ASP A 157 0.94 -38.58 2.32
N GLY A 158 1.44 -39.82 2.39
CA GLY A 158 2.29 -40.26 3.49
C GLY A 158 3.20 -41.42 3.10
N VAL A 159 4.39 -41.45 3.68
CA VAL A 159 5.35 -42.55 3.53
C VAL A 159 5.71 -43.05 4.92
N GLN A 160 5.65 -44.36 5.12
CA GLN A 160 5.98 -44.98 6.40
C GLN A 160 6.80 -46.26 6.22
N MET A 161 7.65 -46.57 7.19
CA MET A 161 8.38 -47.85 7.23
C MET A 161 7.43 -49.01 7.48
N ALA A 162 7.56 -50.11 6.72
CA ALA A 162 6.71 -51.29 6.89
C ALA A 162 6.69 -51.85 8.34
N PRO A 163 7.83 -51.94 9.08
CA PRO A 163 7.81 -52.36 10.49
C PRO A 163 6.99 -51.44 11.41
N LEU A 164 6.96 -50.14 11.15
CA LEU A 164 6.17 -49.19 11.95
C LEU A 164 4.68 -49.26 11.60
N ALA A 165 4.36 -49.53 10.33
CA ALA A 165 2.99 -49.85 9.94
C ALA A 165 2.51 -51.15 10.62
N LEU A 166 3.34 -52.19 10.71
CA LEU A 166 3.01 -53.42 11.45
C LEU A 166 2.79 -53.15 12.95
N TYR A 167 3.58 -52.28 13.56
CA TYR A 167 3.35 -51.84 14.94
C TYR A 167 2.00 -51.11 15.10
N ASN A 168 1.66 -50.21 14.17
CA ASN A 168 0.38 -49.52 14.16
C ASN A 168 -0.80 -50.48 14.05
N PHE A 169 -0.70 -51.50 13.18
CA PHE A 169 -1.67 -52.58 13.12
C PHE A 169 -1.79 -53.31 14.47
N MET A 170 -0.67 -53.78 15.03
CA MET A 170 -0.64 -54.60 16.23
C MET A 170 -1.23 -53.89 17.46
N THR A 171 -0.93 -52.59 17.59
CA THR A 171 -1.42 -51.75 18.69
C THR A 171 -2.90 -51.42 18.52
N PHE A 172 -3.33 -51.02 17.32
CA PHE A 172 -4.73 -50.68 17.07
C PHE A 172 -5.64 -51.90 17.22
N ASP A 173 -5.29 -53.03 16.61
CA ASP A 173 -6.14 -54.23 16.54
C ASP A 173 -6.16 -55.05 17.84
N GLY A 174 -5.50 -54.59 18.90
CA GLY A 174 -5.52 -55.22 20.23
C GLY A 174 -4.75 -56.55 20.28
N GLN A 175 -3.68 -56.66 19.51
CA GLN A 175 -2.89 -57.90 19.37
C GLN A 175 -1.79 -58.02 20.45
N LEU A 176 -1.56 -56.96 21.22
CA LEU A 176 -0.56 -56.91 22.29
C LEU A 176 -0.94 -57.80 23.48
N ALA A 177 0.06 -58.42 24.14
CA ALA A 177 -0.14 -59.07 25.43
C ALA A 177 -0.46 -58.03 26.51
N GLU A 178 -1.34 -58.38 27.46
CA GLU A 178 -1.67 -57.50 28.60
C GLU A 178 -0.48 -57.32 29.55
N ASP A 179 0.31 -58.37 29.72
CA ASP A 179 1.54 -58.39 30.52
C ASP A 179 2.67 -58.96 29.65
N GLY A 180 3.83 -58.29 29.61
CA GLY A 180 5.02 -58.70 28.87
C GLY A 180 5.06 -58.34 27.38
N ALA A 181 6.09 -58.83 26.70
CA ALA A 181 6.39 -58.47 25.31
C ALA A 181 5.67 -59.37 24.29
N THR A 182 5.16 -58.75 23.23
CA THR A 182 4.70 -59.43 22.02
C THR A 182 5.74 -59.25 20.92
N LEU A 183 6.15 -60.36 20.29
CA LEU A 183 6.94 -60.35 19.07
C LEU A 183 6.01 -60.55 17.87
N LEU A 184 6.11 -59.71 16.86
CA LEU A 184 5.46 -59.90 15.56
C LEU A 184 6.53 -60.22 14.53
N ALA A 185 6.28 -61.25 13.71
CA ALA A 185 7.14 -61.64 12.61
C ALA A 185 6.33 -61.66 11.30
N ASP A 186 6.61 -60.71 10.41
CA ASP A 186 6.07 -60.68 9.05
C ASP A 186 7.05 -61.33 8.08
N VAL A 187 6.77 -62.57 7.68
CA VAL A 187 7.63 -63.35 6.77
C VAL A 187 7.21 -63.07 5.33
N GLY A 188 7.93 -62.14 4.71
CA GLY A 188 7.80 -61.77 3.31
C GLY A 188 8.56 -62.69 2.35
N ALA A 189 8.76 -62.25 1.11
CA ALA A 189 9.46 -63.03 0.09
C ALA A 189 10.97 -63.05 0.29
N ASP A 190 11.61 -61.90 0.50
CA ASP A 190 13.08 -61.81 0.66
C ASP A 190 13.52 -61.64 2.11
N LYS A 191 12.61 -61.25 2.99
CA LYS A 191 12.93 -60.80 4.34
C LYS A 191 11.84 -61.12 5.33
N THR A 192 12.21 -61.11 6.60
CA THR A 192 11.29 -61.19 7.73
C THR A 192 11.45 -59.93 8.57
N ASP A 193 10.39 -59.14 8.68
CA ASP A 193 10.35 -57.96 9.55
C ASP A 193 9.90 -58.39 10.95
N LEU A 194 10.75 -58.13 11.95
CA LEU A 194 10.44 -58.34 13.36
C LEU A 194 10.09 -57.02 14.02
N VAL A 195 8.99 -57.03 14.76
CA VAL A 195 8.54 -55.91 15.59
C VAL A 195 8.27 -56.43 17.00
N VAL A 196 8.97 -55.88 17.98
CA VAL A 196 8.75 -56.15 19.40
C VAL A 196 7.99 -54.98 19.98
N SER A 197 6.93 -55.27 20.73
CA SER A 197 6.24 -54.29 21.56
C SER A 197 6.21 -54.80 22.99
N ASP A 198 6.65 -53.96 23.93
CA ASP A 198 6.70 -54.25 25.37
C ASP A 198 6.23 -53.01 26.13
N GLY A 199 4.95 -52.99 26.49
CA GLY A 199 4.28 -51.77 26.96
C GLY A 199 4.39 -50.63 25.94
N SER A 200 4.99 -49.52 26.35
CA SER A 200 5.24 -48.37 25.46
C SER A 200 6.47 -48.54 24.57
N ARG A 201 7.32 -49.53 24.83
CA ARG A 201 8.58 -49.71 24.11
C ARG A 201 8.34 -50.43 22.81
N ILE A 202 9.07 -50.02 21.78
CA ILE A 202 9.07 -50.62 20.47
C ILE A 202 10.50 -50.93 20.06
N TRP A 203 10.71 -52.06 19.41
CA TRP A 203 11.98 -52.40 18.78
C TRP A 203 11.72 -53.11 17.45
N THR A 204 12.52 -52.79 16.44
CA THR A 204 12.35 -53.38 15.10
C THR A 204 13.67 -53.93 14.60
N ARG A 205 13.60 -55.04 13.86
CA ARG A 205 14.75 -55.63 13.17
C ARG A 205 14.29 -56.34 11.91
N THR A 206 15.04 -56.15 10.83
CA THR A 206 14.80 -56.89 9.60
C THR A 206 15.81 -58.04 9.46
N ILE A 207 15.33 -59.26 9.28
CA ILE A 207 16.15 -60.45 8.99
C ILE A 207 16.15 -60.70 7.48
N GLN A 208 17.32 -60.98 6.90
CA GLN A 208 17.52 -61.28 5.48
C GLN A 208 17.19 -62.75 5.15
N ILE A 209 16.07 -63.24 5.68
CA ILE A 209 15.53 -64.57 5.41
C ILE A 209 14.05 -64.41 5.11
N GLY A 210 13.59 -64.92 3.98
CA GLY A 210 12.19 -64.89 3.56
C GLY A 210 11.79 -66.13 2.76
N GLY A 211 10.59 -66.07 2.18
CA GLY A 211 10.00 -67.12 1.33
C GLY A 211 10.89 -67.61 0.18
N ASN A 212 11.76 -66.77 -0.38
CA ASN A 212 12.62 -67.09 -1.51
C ASN A 212 13.76 -68.02 -1.10
N ASN A 213 14.28 -67.91 0.12
CA ASN A 213 15.28 -68.84 0.64
C ASN A 213 14.71 -70.28 0.72
N PHE A 214 13.43 -70.43 1.09
CA PHE A 214 12.75 -71.72 1.06
C PHE A 214 12.61 -72.26 -0.37
N THR A 215 12.30 -71.39 -1.33
CA THR A 215 12.22 -71.77 -2.74
C THR A 215 13.57 -72.21 -3.29
N GLU A 216 14.65 -71.50 -2.96
CA GLU A 216 16.02 -71.88 -3.33
C GLU A 216 16.45 -73.22 -2.73
N ALA A 217 16.07 -73.51 -1.48
CA ALA A 217 16.32 -74.81 -0.87
C ALA A 217 15.65 -75.94 -1.66
N LEU A 218 14.42 -75.72 -2.16
CA LEU A 218 13.73 -76.68 -3.02
C LEU A 218 14.34 -76.78 -4.43
N VAL A 219 14.81 -75.66 -5.00
CA VAL A 219 15.57 -75.65 -6.26
C VAL A 219 16.79 -76.58 -6.14
N ARG A 220 17.58 -76.45 -5.06
CA ARG A 220 18.77 -77.27 -4.83
C ARG A 220 18.43 -78.74 -4.57
N ALA A 221 17.43 -79.01 -3.71
CA ALA A 221 17.08 -80.36 -3.30
C ALA A 221 16.40 -81.18 -4.42
N PHE A 222 15.52 -80.56 -5.21
CA PHE A 222 14.74 -81.24 -6.26
C PHE A 222 15.26 -80.95 -7.67
N LYS A 223 16.31 -80.13 -7.83
CA LYS A 223 16.87 -79.72 -9.14
C LYS A 223 15.81 -79.13 -10.08
N LEU A 224 14.92 -78.30 -9.53
CA LEU A 224 13.84 -77.64 -10.27
C LEU A 224 14.21 -76.21 -10.64
N SER A 225 13.54 -75.63 -11.65
CA SER A 225 13.60 -74.18 -11.87
C SER A 225 12.87 -73.43 -10.75
N PHE A 226 13.25 -72.18 -10.49
CA PHE A 226 12.65 -71.37 -9.43
C PHE A 226 11.11 -71.30 -9.51
N PRO A 227 10.47 -71.05 -10.67
CA PRO A 227 9.00 -71.03 -10.74
C PRO A 227 8.35 -72.37 -10.42
N LYS A 228 9.00 -73.50 -10.80
CA LYS A 228 8.51 -74.84 -10.47
C LYS A 228 8.66 -75.14 -8.98
N ALA A 229 9.78 -74.75 -8.38
CA ALA A 229 10.02 -74.86 -6.94
C ALA A 229 9.04 -73.99 -6.13
N GLU A 230 8.73 -72.77 -6.59
CA GLU A 230 7.74 -71.89 -5.96
C GLU A 230 6.34 -72.52 -5.98
N LYS A 231 5.94 -73.08 -7.13
CA LYS A 231 4.66 -73.79 -7.25
C LYS A 231 4.62 -74.99 -6.31
N LEU A 232 5.71 -75.75 -6.20
CA LEU A 232 5.84 -76.88 -5.29
C LEU A 232 5.77 -76.46 -3.82
N LYS A 233 6.38 -75.30 -3.48
CA LYS A 233 6.32 -74.70 -2.14
C LYS A 233 4.90 -74.30 -1.77
N ARG A 234 4.19 -73.58 -2.66
CA ARG A 234 2.80 -73.14 -2.44
C ARG A 234 1.83 -74.31 -2.30
N SER A 235 2.06 -75.43 -3.01
CA SER A 235 1.24 -76.64 -2.91
C SER A 235 1.78 -77.69 -1.94
N ALA A 236 2.77 -77.35 -1.09
CA ALA A 236 3.43 -78.31 -0.22
C ALA A 236 2.48 -79.00 0.76
N ALA A 237 1.44 -78.30 1.24
CA ALA A 237 0.49 -78.83 2.21
C ALA A 237 -0.39 -79.97 1.65
N THR A 238 -0.69 -79.94 0.35
CA THR A 238 -1.56 -80.92 -0.33
C THR A 238 -0.77 -81.93 -1.18
N SER A 239 0.56 -81.79 -1.24
CA SER A 239 1.43 -82.65 -2.03
C SER A 239 1.64 -84.01 -1.38
N LYS A 240 1.64 -85.09 -2.18
CA LYS A 240 2.05 -86.44 -1.75
C LYS A 240 3.49 -86.49 -1.22
N TYR A 241 4.33 -85.50 -1.57
CA TYR A 241 5.72 -85.39 -1.14
C TYR A 241 5.92 -84.38 0.00
N ALA A 242 4.87 -84.02 0.74
CA ALA A 242 4.91 -83.02 1.81
C ALA A 242 6.07 -83.24 2.80
N ARG A 243 6.35 -84.50 3.17
CA ARG A 243 7.45 -84.84 4.09
C ARG A 243 8.82 -84.53 3.47
N GLN A 244 9.07 -84.90 2.21
CA GLN A 244 10.33 -84.61 1.53
C GLN A 244 10.51 -83.10 1.31
N ILE A 245 9.43 -82.39 0.94
CA ILE A 245 9.43 -80.93 0.78
C ILE A 245 9.80 -80.25 2.10
N PHE A 246 9.19 -80.68 3.21
CA PHE A 246 9.51 -80.15 4.54
C PHE A 246 10.97 -80.43 4.94
N GLN A 247 11.48 -81.63 4.70
CA GLN A 247 12.89 -81.96 5.00
C GLN A 247 13.87 -81.11 4.19
N ALA A 248 13.59 -80.85 2.92
CA ALA A 248 14.40 -79.97 2.09
C ALA A 248 14.42 -78.51 2.59
N MET A 249 13.32 -78.04 3.18
CA MET A 249 13.20 -76.69 3.74
C MET A 249 13.72 -76.55 5.19
N ARG A 250 13.95 -77.67 5.89
CA ARG A 250 14.33 -77.71 7.31
C ARG A 250 15.57 -76.85 7.66
N PRO A 251 16.64 -76.79 6.84
CA PRO A 251 17.77 -75.91 7.13
C PRO A 251 17.34 -74.43 7.22
N VAL A 252 16.52 -73.97 6.28
CA VAL A 252 16.03 -72.58 6.25
C VAL A 252 15.11 -72.28 7.44
N PHE A 253 14.30 -73.26 7.87
CA PHE A 253 13.54 -73.13 9.12
C PHE A 253 14.44 -72.95 10.34
N ALA A 254 15.55 -73.71 10.43
CA ALA A 254 16.50 -73.61 11.52
C ALA A 254 17.21 -72.24 11.53
N ASP A 255 17.63 -71.75 10.37
CA ASP A 255 18.26 -70.42 10.23
C ASP A 255 17.31 -69.30 10.68
N LEU A 256 16.03 -69.37 10.26
CA LEU A 256 15.01 -68.39 10.68
C LEU A 256 14.78 -68.42 12.20
N VAL A 257 14.66 -69.60 12.79
CA VAL A 257 14.55 -69.77 14.26
C VAL A 257 15.75 -69.15 14.96
N GLN A 258 16.96 -69.45 14.50
CA GLN A 258 18.19 -68.96 15.10
C GLN A 258 18.25 -67.42 15.06
N GLU A 259 17.84 -66.80 13.95
CA GLU A 259 17.79 -65.34 13.83
C GLU A 259 16.71 -64.71 14.71
N ILE A 260 15.56 -65.36 14.89
CA ILE A 260 14.53 -64.91 15.83
C ILE A 260 15.02 -65.04 17.27
N GLN A 261 15.64 -66.16 17.65
CA GLN A 261 16.24 -66.36 18.98
C GLN A 261 17.32 -65.31 19.27
N ARG A 262 18.18 -65.00 18.29
CA ARG A 262 19.19 -63.94 18.41
C ARG A 262 18.56 -62.57 18.63
N SER A 263 17.44 -62.29 17.97
CA SER A 263 16.67 -61.04 18.13
C SER A 263 16.07 -60.93 19.52
N ILE A 264 15.42 -62.01 20.00
CA ILE A 264 14.87 -62.12 21.35
C ILE A 264 15.97 -61.94 22.39
N GLY A 265 17.11 -62.63 22.22
CA GLY A 265 18.26 -62.54 23.12
C GLY A 265 18.88 -61.15 23.17
N TYR A 266 19.02 -60.48 22.03
CA TYR A 266 19.49 -59.09 21.96
C TYR A 266 18.52 -58.13 22.66
N TYR A 267 17.21 -58.25 22.42
CA TYR A 267 16.22 -57.40 23.08
C TYR A 267 16.22 -57.62 24.61
N THR A 268 16.25 -58.87 25.04
CA THR A 268 16.23 -59.24 26.47
C THR A 268 17.54 -58.85 27.19
N SER A 269 18.68 -58.75 26.48
CA SER A 269 19.93 -58.27 27.08
C SER A 269 19.89 -56.77 27.39
N LEU A 270 19.18 -56.00 26.57
CA LEU A 270 18.91 -54.57 26.79
C LEU A 270 17.80 -54.34 27.83
N HIS A 271 16.81 -55.22 27.87
CA HIS A 271 15.62 -55.13 28.73
C HIS A 271 15.43 -56.43 29.52
N ARG A 272 16.22 -56.58 30.60
CA ARG A 272 16.30 -57.83 31.39
C ARG A 272 14.99 -58.19 32.10
N GLU A 273 14.13 -57.21 32.33
CA GLU A 273 12.79 -57.36 32.90
C GLU A 273 11.78 -57.91 31.90
N SER A 274 12.05 -57.76 30.59
CA SER A 274 11.11 -58.14 29.55
C SER A 274 10.94 -59.65 29.45
N ARG A 275 9.72 -60.10 29.23
CA ARG A 275 9.38 -61.51 29.01
C ARG A 275 8.46 -61.63 27.81
N PHE A 276 8.92 -62.29 26.77
CA PHE A 276 8.10 -62.60 25.60
C PHE A 276 6.99 -63.58 25.98
N LYS A 277 5.74 -63.23 25.69
CA LYS A 277 4.58 -64.10 25.97
C LYS A 277 4.06 -64.82 24.74
N ARG A 278 4.19 -64.20 23.57
CA ARG A 278 3.68 -64.72 22.30
C ARG A 278 4.42 -64.16 21.10
N LEU A 279 4.41 -64.93 20.02
CA LEU A 279 4.81 -64.52 18.69
C LEU A 279 3.57 -64.44 17.79
N ILE A 280 3.40 -63.35 17.05
CA ILE A 280 2.36 -63.19 16.04
C ILE A 280 2.97 -63.41 14.67
N GLY A 281 2.43 -64.38 13.94
CA GLY A 281 2.86 -64.72 12.59
C GLY A 281 2.05 -64.04 11.51
N LEU A 282 2.72 -63.30 10.63
CA LEU A 282 2.15 -62.57 9.50
C LEU A 282 2.93 -62.83 8.22
N GLY A 283 2.36 -62.40 7.09
CA GLY A 283 2.97 -62.56 5.79
C GLY A 283 2.67 -63.90 5.15
N ASN A 284 2.84 -63.97 3.83
CA ASN A 284 2.53 -65.19 3.08
C ASN A 284 3.49 -66.34 3.42
N GLY A 285 4.66 -66.08 4.02
CA GLY A 285 5.54 -67.12 4.54
C GLY A 285 4.90 -67.96 5.64
N PHE A 286 3.98 -67.40 6.44
CA PHE A 286 3.24 -68.15 7.48
C PHE A 286 2.17 -69.11 6.95
N ARG A 287 1.96 -69.14 5.62
CA ARG A 287 1.17 -70.19 4.97
C ARG A 287 1.95 -71.50 4.79
N LEU A 288 3.27 -71.49 5.01
CA LEU A 288 4.10 -72.67 4.88
C LEU A 288 3.71 -73.74 5.91
N PRO A 289 3.41 -74.97 5.47
CA PRO A 289 3.01 -76.03 6.38
C PRO A 289 4.16 -76.37 7.33
N GLY A 290 3.85 -76.39 8.63
CA GLY A 290 4.80 -76.75 9.69
C GLY A 290 5.63 -75.58 10.23
N LEU A 291 5.65 -74.40 9.60
CA LEU A 291 6.41 -73.24 10.09
C LEU A 291 5.98 -72.82 11.50
N GLN A 292 4.67 -72.66 11.73
CA GLN A 292 4.13 -72.29 13.04
C GLN A 292 4.57 -73.26 14.13
N LYS A 293 4.32 -74.55 13.96
CA LYS A 293 4.72 -75.59 14.92
C LYS A 293 6.22 -75.65 15.14
N PHE A 294 7.01 -75.45 14.09
CA PHE A 294 8.47 -75.44 14.18
C PHE A 294 8.97 -74.25 15.01
N LEU A 295 8.39 -73.05 14.81
CA LEU A 295 8.69 -71.89 15.63
C LEU A 295 8.26 -72.10 17.08
N GLU A 296 7.05 -72.61 17.34
CA GLU A 296 6.55 -72.88 18.70
C GLU A 296 7.49 -73.81 19.48
N GLN A 297 7.89 -74.92 18.87
CA GLN A 297 8.73 -75.93 19.51
C GLN A 297 10.15 -75.43 19.81
N ASN A 298 10.76 -74.66 18.89
CA ASN A 298 12.15 -74.22 19.06
C ASN A 298 12.27 -72.89 19.82
N LEU A 299 11.25 -72.03 19.80
CA LEU A 299 11.24 -70.78 20.56
C LEU A 299 10.67 -70.96 21.97
N ASN A 300 9.94 -72.06 22.23
CA ASN A 300 9.18 -72.27 23.46
C ASN A 300 8.24 -71.08 23.77
N LEU A 301 7.62 -70.54 22.71
CA LEU A 301 6.69 -69.42 22.76
C LEU A 301 5.43 -69.77 21.94
N PRO A 302 4.23 -69.47 22.43
CA PRO A 302 3.01 -69.58 21.63
C PRO A 302 3.11 -68.75 20.36
N VAL A 303 2.85 -69.37 19.20
CA VAL A 303 2.85 -68.68 17.90
C VAL A 303 1.41 -68.57 17.42
N ILE A 304 0.88 -67.37 17.41
CA ILE A 304 -0.48 -67.06 16.99
C ILE A 304 -0.42 -66.65 15.52
N ARG A 305 -1.14 -67.37 14.68
CA ARG A 305 -1.40 -66.97 13.30
C ARG A 305 -2.69 -66.14 13.27
N ILE A 306 -2.66 -65.01 12.55
CA ILE A 306 -3.84 -64.15 12.40
C ILE A 306 -4.75 -64.72 11.31
N ASP A 307 -5.99 -65.05 11.66
CA ASP A 307 -7.01 -65.51 10.71
C ASP A 307 -8.10 -64.46 10.45
N SER A 308 -8.21 -63.44 11.30
CA SER A 308 -9.10 -62.28 11.13
C SER A 308 -8.57 -61.07 11.90
N TYR A 309 -9.06 -59.88 11.57
CA TYR A 309 -8.74 -58.63 12.26
C TYR A 309 -9.84 -58.29 13.28
N ASN A 310 -9.47 -57.98 14.51
CA ASN A 310 -10.41 -57.85 15.63
C ASN A 310 -11.29 -56.59 15.50
N LYS A 311 -10.72 -55.48 15.03
CA LYS A 311 -11.40 -54.17 14.99
C LYS A 311 -11.87 -53.76 13.60
N LEU A 312 -11.66 -54.63 12.61
CA LEU A 312 -11.90 -54.31 11.21
C LEU A 312 -13.15 -55.03 10.70
N VAL A 313 -14.17 -54.27 10.31
CA VAL A 313 -15.41 -54.82 9.77
C VAL A 313 -15.40 -54.69 8.24
N PRO A 314 -15.53 -55.80 7.48
CA PRO A 314 -15.70 -55.72 6.03
C PRO A 314 -17.00 -55.00 5.69
N SER A 315 -16.98 -54.04 4.76
CA SER A 315 -18.23 -53.47 4.23
C SER A 315 -18.98 -54.49 3.38
N ALA A 316 -20.28 -54.28 3.18
CA ALA A 316 -21.14 -55.17 2.39
C ALA A 316 -20.67 -55.35 0.94
N THR A 317 -19.87 -54.43 0.41
CA THR A 317 -19.34 -54.45 -0.96
C THR A 317 -18.06 -55.28 -1.09
N VAL A 318 -17.43 -55.65 0.03
CA VAL A 318 -16.17 -56.38 0.05
C VAL A 318 -16.42 -57.89 -0.01
N ASN A 319 -15.73 -58.58 -0.91
CA ASN A 319 -15.74 -60.05 -0.97
C ASN A 319 -15.01 -60.62 0.26
N ALA A 320 -15.77 -60.91 1.32
CA ALA A 320 -15.25 -61.40 2.60
C ALA A 320 -14.43 -62.71 2.48
N PRO A 321 -14.83 -63.72 1.67
CA PRO A 321 -13.98 -64.90 1.43
C PRO A 321 -12.59 -64.57 0.89
N THR A 322 -12.50 -63.81 -0.21
CA THR A 322 -11.20 -63.47 -0.83
C THR A 322 -10.34 -62.59 0.08
N PHE A 323 -10.97 -61.72 0.89
CA PHE A 323 -10.28 -60.94 1.91
C PHE A 323 -9.67 -61.83 2.99
N THR A 324 -10.46 -62.76 3.54
CA THR A 324 -10.05 -63.69 4.60
C THR A 324 -8.92 -64.59 4.14
N GLU A 325 -8.98 -65.10 2.91
CA GLU A 325 -7.90 -65.88 2.30
C GLU A 325 -6.56 -65.15 2.26
N ASN A 326 -6.57 -63.81 2.28
CA ASN A 326 -5.39 -62.96 2.16
C ASN A 326 -5.08 -62.12 3.39
N VAL A 327 -5.78 -62.36 4.50
CA VAL A 327 -5.68 -61.59 5.75
C VAL A 327 -4.23 -61.40 6.20
N LEU A 328 -3.40 -62.46 6.15
CA LEU A 328 -2.00 -62.43 6.56
C LEU A 328 -1.12 -61.45 5.77
N SER A 329 -1.54 -61.06 4.57
CA SER A 329 -0.74 -60.23 3.68
C SER A 329 -1.02 -58.74 3.80
N PHE A 330 -2.14 -58.36 4.42
CA PHE A 330 -2.62 -56.98 4.51
C PHE A 330 -2.15 -56.19 5.74
N ALA A 331 -1.46 -56.80 6.70
CA ALA A 331 -1.15 -56.14 7.97
C ALA A 331 -0.37 -54.82 7.81
N VAL A 332 0.58 -54.77 6.86
CA VAL A 332 1.29 -53.54 6.50
C VAL A 332 0.32 -52.50 5.94
N ALA A 333 -0.45 -52.85 4.91
CA ALA A 333 -1.44 -51.97 4.28
C ALA A 333 -2.49 -51.45 5.29
N TYR A 334 -2.91 -52.30 6.23
CA TYR A 334 -3.79 -51.94 7.34
C TYR A 334 -3.15 -50.87 8.23
N GLY A 335 -1.92 -51.10 8.69
CA GLY A 335 -1.17 -50.11 9.48
C GLY A 335 -0.97 -48.77 8.79
N LEU A 336 -0.72 -48.76 7.47
CA LEU A 336 -0.59 -47.55 6.67
C LEU A 336 -1.90 -46.77 6.58
N ALA A 337 -3.00 -47.47 6.29
CA ALA A 337 -4.31 -46.86 6.13
C ALA A 337 -4.81 -46.29 7.47
N LEU A 338 -4.59 -47.01 8.58
CA LEU A 338 -4.84 -46.51 9.94
C LEU A 338 -4.09 -45.20 10.21
N GLN A 339 -2.82 -45.11 9.77
CA GLN A 339 -2.01 -43.93 9.96
C GLN A 339 -2.57 -42.73 9.19
N GLY A 340 -3.01 -42.91 7.94
CA GLY A 340 -3.63 -41.82 7.18
C GLY A 340 -4.99 -41.37 7.75
N LEU A 341 -5.66 -42.24 8.50
CA LEU A 341 -6.87 -41.92 9.27
C LEU A 341 -6.57 -41.22 10.60
N GLY A 342 -5.31 -41.19 11.03
CA GLY A 342 -4.90 -40.62 12.32
C GLY A 342 -5.29 -41.47 13.52
N GLN A 343 -5.46 -42.79 13.34
CA GLN A 343 -5.86 -43.73 14.39
C GLN A 343 -4.70 -44.57 14.93
N THR A 344 -3.46 -44.07 14.85
CA THR A 344 -2.26 -44.84 15.16
C THR A 344 -1.44 -44.25 16.30
N THR A 345 -0.74 -45.12 17.01
CA THR A 345 0.25 -44.71 18.00
C THR A 345 1.43 -44.03 17.32
N VAL A 346 2.00 -44.60 16.25
CA VAL A 346 3.09 -43.97 15.50
C VAL A 346 2.53 -43.06 14.43
N THR A 347 2.92 -41.78 14.47
CA THR A 347 2.41 -40.72 13.59
C THR A 347 3.49 -40.09 12.69
N THR A 348 4.69 -40.65 12.68
CA THR A 348 5.81 -40.16 11.86
C THR A 348 5.50 -40.29 10.36
N ASN A 349 5.92 -39.29 9.57
CA ASN A 349 5.75 -39.32 8.11
C ASN A 349 7.09 -39.02 7.42
N LEU A 350 7.61 -39.97 6.65
CA LEU A 350 8.87 -39.87 5.92
C LEU A 350 8.69 -39.29 4.51
N LEU A 351 7.52 -38.73 4.20
CA LEU A 351 7.33 -37.96 2.98
C LEU A 351 8.24 -36.71 3.02
N PRO A 352 9.04 -36.44 1.96
CA PRO A 352 9.83 -35.23 1.88
C PRO A 352 8.96 -33.98 2.02
N ASP A 353 9.47 -32.96 2.69
CA ASP A 353 8.71 -31.74 3.00
C ASP A 353 8.31 -30.98 1.72
N GLU A 354 9.13 -31.09 0.66
CA GLU A 354 8.86 -30.52 -0.67
C GLU A 354 7.61 -31.16 -1.30
N VAL A 355 7.52 -32.48 -1.25
CA VAL A 355 6.38 -33.24 -1.81
C VAL A 355 5.13 -33.02 -0.94
N ALA A 356 5.28 -33.04 0.39
CA ALA A 356 4.18 -32.78 1.32
C ALA A 356 3.57 -31.39 1.11
N SER A 357 4.41 -30.37 0.91
CA SER A 357 3.98 -29.00 0.65
C SER A 357 3.21 -28.89 -0.66
N GLN A 358 3.74 -29.48 -1.74
CA GLN A 358 3.05 -29.54 -3.04
C GLN A 358 1.69 -30.23 -2.94
N ARG A 359 1.59 -31.36 -2.23
CA ARG A 359 0.32 -32.07 -2.01
C ARG A 359 -0.68 -31.22 -1.24
N SER A 360 -0.23 -30.51 -0.20
CA SER A 360 -1.09 -29.61 0.58
C SER A 360 -1.65 -28.48 -0.27
N TRP A 361 -0.88 -27.98 -1.24
CA TRP A 361 -1.30 -26.95 -2.19
C TRP A 361 -2.34 -27.47 -3.16
N VAL A 362 -2.10 -28.64 -3.77
CA VAL A 362 -3.04 -29.29 -4.69
C VAL A 362 -4.38 -29.53 -4.01
N ARG A 363 -4.39 -30.01 -2.76
CA ARG A 363 -5.62 -30.21 -1.98
C ARG A 363 -6.39 -28.91 -1.70
N LYS A 364 -5.69 -27.78 -1.57
CA LYS A 364 -6.30 -26.46 -1.32
C LYS A 364 -6.68 -25.72 -2.61
N LYS A 365 -6.18 -26.15 -3.78
CA LYS A 365 -6.51 -25.56 -5.09
C LYS A 365 -8.02 -25.31 -5.31
N PRO A 366 -8.94 -26.26 -5.04
CA PRO A 366 -10.38 -25.98 -5.21
C PRO A 366 -10.90 -24.85 -4.30
N TRP A 367 -10.36 -24.72 -3.09
CA TRP A 367 -10.70 -23.61 -2.18
C TRP A 367 -10.19 -22.27 -2.71
N PHE A 368 -8.97 -22.24 -3.25
CA PHE A 368 -8.43 -21.04 -3.88
C PHE A 368 -9.20 -20.64 -5.14
N VAL A 369 -9.59 -21.61 -5.97
CA VAL A 369 -10.44 -21.35 -7.15
C VAL A 369 -11.82 -20.83 -6.72
N GLY A 370 -12.43 -21.43 -5.69
CA GLY A 370 -13.69 -20.95 -5.11
C GLY A 370 -13.59 -19.53 -4.55
N ALA A 371 -12.50 -19.21 -3.83
CA ALA A 371 -12.25 -17.86 -3.32
C ALA A 371 -12.03 -16.84 -4.45
N ALA A 372 -11.28 -17.19 -5.48
CA ALA A 372 -11.07 -16.34 -6.66
C ALA A 372 -12.39 -16.10 -7.41
N ALA A 373 -13.22 -17.13 -7.59
CA ALA A 373 -14.55 -16.99 -8.19
C ALA A 373 -15.44 -16.07 -7.36
N ALA A 374 -15.43 -16.20 -6.02
CA ALA A 374 -16.18 -15.32 -5.14
C ALA A 374 -15.73 -13.86 -5.23
N LEU A 375 -14.42 -13.61 -5.35
CA LEU A 375 -13.88 -12.25 -5.56
C LEU A 375 -14.30 -11.66 -6.91
N ILE A 376 -14.26 -12.46 -7.98
CA ILE A 376 -14.71 -12.03 -9.31
C ILE A 376 -16.21 -11.70 -9.30
N ILE A 377 -17.04 -12.55 -8.67
CA ILE A 377 -18.48 -12.30 -8.51
C ILE A 377 -18.71 -11.02 -7.69
N SER A 378 -17.98 -10.84 -6.60
CA SER A 378 -18.10 -9.64 -5.74
C SER A 378 -17.73 -8.36 -6.51
N MET A 379 -16.64 -8.40 -7.29
CA MET A 379 -16.25 -7.30 -8.16
C MET A 379 -17.30 -7.03 -9.24
N GLY A 380 -17.83 -8.08 -9.88
CA GLY A 380 -18.88 -7.96 -10.89
C GLY A 380 -20.18 -7.38 -10.34
N LEU A 381 -20.57 -7.76 -9.12
CA LEU A 381 -21.73 -7.18 -8.44
C LEU A 381 -21.50 -5.71 -8.08
N TYR A 382 -20.29 -5.35 -7.64
CA TYR A 382 -19.92 -3.97 -7.36
C TYR A 382 -19.97 -3.09 -8.62
N THR A 383 -19.39 -3.55 -9.74
CA THR A 383 -19.41 -2.80 -10.99
C THR A 383 -20.81 -2.74 -11.60
N TYR A 384 -21.58 -3.83 -11.53
CA TYR A 384 -22.98 -3.82 -11.95
C TYR A 384 -23.81 -2.84 -11.14
N ARG A 385 -23.64 -2.80 -9.81
CA ARG A 385 -24.31 -1.82 -8.96
C ARG A 385 -23.92 -0.40 -9.32
N GLN A 386 -22.62 -0.11 -9.49
CA GLN A 386 -22.17 1.22 -9.93
C GLN A 386 -22.78 1.62 -11.28
N TYR A 387 -22.86 0.67 -12.23
CA TYR A 387 -23.49 0.91 -13.53
C TYR A 387 -25.01 1.13 -13.42
N ALA A 388 -25.70 0.32 -12.61
CA ALA A 388 -27.13 0.47 -12.35
C ALA A 388 -27.44 1.78 -11.62
N ASP A 389 -26.63 2.16 -10.62
CA ASP A 389 -26.72 3.41 -9.89
C ASP A 389 -26.52 4.59 -10.87
N PHE A 390 -25.50 4.54 -11.74
CA PHE A 390 -25.27 5.55 -12.79
C PHE A 390 -26.42 5.63 -13.81
N GLY A 391 -26.98 4.48 -14.22
CA GLY A 391 -28.15 4.44 -15.11
C GLY A 391 -29.44 4.93 -14.44
N SER A 392 -29.52 4.86 -13.10
CA SER A 392 -30.64 5.37 -12.32
C SER A 392 -30.53 6.87 -11.97
N MET A 393 -29.36 7.49 -12.22
CA MET A 393 -29.18 8.93 -12.13
C MET A 393 -29.95 9.60 -13.27
N ASN A 394 -31.22 9.87 -13.01
CA ASN A 394 -32.10 10.60 -13.91
C ASN A 394 -31.51 12.00 -14.18
N ASP A 395 -31.37 12.40 -15.45
CA ASP A 395 -30.84 13.70 -15.91
C ASP A 395 -31.45 14.91 -15.18
N THR A 396 -32.69 14.76 -14.69
CA THR A 396 -33.43 15.78 -13.92
C THR A 396 -32.76 16.16 -12.60
N SER A 397 -32.09 15.21 -11.92
CA SER A 397 -31.43 15.46 -10.63
C SER A 397 -30.09 16.19 -10.80
N PHE A 398 -29.34 15.84 -11.85
CA PHE A 398 -28.09 16.49 -12.21
C PHE A 398 -28.33 17.90 -12.79
N ALA A 399 -29.37 18.06 -13.63
CA ALA A 399 -29.76 19.37 -14.15
C ALA A 399 -30.20 20.34 -13.03
N ALA A 400 -30.93 19.86 -12.02
CA ALA A 400 -31.31 20.67 -10.87
C ALA A 400 -30.09 21.10 -10.03
N ALA A 401 -29.13 20.20 -9.82
CA ALA A 401 -27.89 20.52 -9.11
C ALA A 401 -27.03 21.54 -9.89
N GLN A 402 -26.95 21.41 -11.21
CA GLN A 402 -26.19 22.33 -12.06
C GLN A 402 -26.85 23.71 -12.15
N ALA A 403 -28.19 23.77 -12.12
CA ALA A 403 -28.93 25.03 -12.02
C ALA A 403 -28.62 25.75 -10.69
N ALA A 404 -28.62 25.03 -9.55
CA ALA A 404 -28.31 25.62 -8.25
C ALA A 404 -26.86 26.15 -8.15
N VAL A 405 -25.89 25.46 -8.75
CA VAL A 405 -24.49 25.92 -8.79
C VAL A 405 -24.34 27.20 -9.61
N SER A 406 -24.99 27.28 -10.77
CA SER A 406 -24.93 28.48 -11.61
C SER A 406 -25.63 29.68 -10.97
N GLU A 407 -26.72 29.46 -10.22
CA GLU A 407 -27.36 30.50 -9.41
C GLU A 407 -26.43 31.03 -8.30
N TRP A 408 -25.72 30.13 -7.61
CA TRP A 408 -24.74 30.52 -6.59
C TRP A 408 -23.57 31.32 -7.16
N GLU A 409 -23.02 30.93 -8.32
CA GLU A 409 -21.96 31.67 -8.99
C GLU A 409 -22.41 33.07 -9.42
N ASN A 410 -23.64 33.21 -9.91
CA ASN A 410 -24.22 34.50 -10.23
C ASN A 410 -24.33 35.41 -9.01
N LEU A 411 -24.84 34.90 -7.88
CA LEU A 411 -24.94 35.63 -6.62
C LEU A 411 -23.57 36.05 -6.07
N ARG A 412 -22.57 35.16 -6.14
CA ARG A 412 -21.18 35.46 -5.75
C ARG A 412 -20.58 36.58 -6.58
N ASN A 413 -20.81 36.56 -7.90
CA ASN A 413 -20.30 37.60 -8.81
C ASN A 413 -21.00 38.95 -8.57
N GLN A 414 -22.30 38.95 -8.26
CA GLN A 414 -23.02 40.15 -7.85
C GLN A 414 -22.44 40.75 -6.57
N HIS A 415 -22.22 39.94 -5.53
CA HIS A 415 -21.62 40.39 -4.28
C HIS A 415 -20.20 40.96 -4.47
N SER A 416 -19.38 40.32 -5.32
CA SER A 416 -18.04 40.83 -5.64
C SER A 416 -18.06 42.18 -6.35
N ASN A 417 -19.05 42.43 -7.20
CA ASN A 417 -19.17 43.70 -7.93
C ASN A 417 -19.70 44.85 -7.05
N GLU A 418 -20.51 44.55 -6.06
CA GLU A 418 -21.00 45.55 -5.09
C GLU A 418 -19.93 45.92 -4.05
N ALA A 419 -19.16 44.95 -3.56
CA ALA A 419 -18.08 45.19 -2.61
C ALA A 419 -16.96 46.09 -3.16
N GLY A 420 -16.72 46.08 -4.47
CA GLY A 420 -15.70 46.92 -5.12
C GLY A 420 -16.05 48.41 -5.24
N LYS A 421 -17.34 48.79 -5.11
CA LYS A 421 -17.77 50.20 -5.25
C LYS A 421 -17.57 51.03 -3.99
N GLY A 422 -17.61 50.42 -2.80
CA GLY A 422 -17.48 51.14 -1.53
C GLY A 422 -16.11 51.77 -1.27
N GLN A 423 -15.01 51.16 -1.74
CA GLN A 423 -13.66 51.67 -1.48
C GLN A 423 -13.30 52.95 -2.26
N VAL A 424 -13.85 53.11 -3.48
CA VAL A 424 -13.56 54.29 -4.31
C VAL A 424 -14.29 55.53 -3.79
N GLU A 425 -15.48 55.33 -3.22
CA GLU A 425 -16.29 56.42 -2.65
C GLU A 425 -15.70 56.93 -1.32
N GLU A 426 -15.14 56.07 -0.48
CA GLU A 426 -14.48 56.48 0.78
C GLU A 426 -13.24 57.36 0.55
N GLU A 427 -12.39 57.06 -0.44
CA GLU A 427 -11.21 57.87 -0.74
C GLU A 427 -11.58 59.27 -1.26
N GLN A 428 -12.62 59.38 -2.08
CA GLN A 428 -13.10 60.66 -2.58
C GLN A 428 -13.70 61.53 -1.47
N ILE A 429 -14.46 60.92 -0.55
CA ILE A 429 -15.03 61.61 0.62
C ILE A 429 -13.91 62.12 1.55
N ALA A 430 -12.88 61.30 1.82
CA ALA A 430 -11.74 61.70 2.65
C ALA A 430 -10.92 62.86 2.04
N MET A 431 -10.80 62.90 0.71
CA MET A 431 -10.13 64.00 0.00
C MET A 431 -10.92 65.31 0.09
N CYS A 432 -12.24 65.27 -0.08
CA CYS A 432 -13.12 66.43 0.07
C CYS A 432 -13.09 67.01 1.50
N LEU A 433 -13.09 66.15 2.52
CA LEU A 433 -13.01 66.56 3.94
C LEU A 433 -11.68 67.27 4.26
N LYS A 434 -10.56 66.79 3.69
CA LYS A 434 -9.25 67.46 3.85
C LYS A 434 -9.25 68.85 3.22
N LEU A 435 -9.88 69.02 2.06
CA LEU A 435 -10.01 70.32 1.38
C LEU A 435 -10.77 71.34 2.24
N THR A 436 -11.85 70.93 2.91
CA THR A 436 -12.58 71.81 3.83
C THR A 436 -11.76 72.20 5.07
N GLY A 437 -10.83 71.37 5.52
CA GLY A 437 -9.97 71.67 6.68
C GLY A 437 -9.01 72.84 6.47
N TYR A 438 -8.58 73.10 5.23
CA TYR A 438 -7.55 74.12 4.94
C TYR A 438 -8.10 75.42 4.34
N HIS A 439 -9.42 75.58 4.23
CA HIS A 439 -10.04 76.76 3.60
C HIS A 439 -9.61 78.10 4.22
N GLN A 440 -9.34 78.13 5.53
CA GLN A 440 -8.89 79.35 6.23
C GLN A 440 -7.49 79.79 5.83
N THR A 441 -6.69 78.92 5.21
CA THR A 441 -5.34 79.29 4.72
C THR A 441 -5.39 80.10 3.42
N TRP A 442 -6.51 80.02 2.69
CA TRP A 442 -6.65 80.60 1.36
C TRP A 442 -6.50 82.13 1.32
N PRO A 443 -7.12 82.92 2.21
CA PRO A 443 -6.94 84.38 2.21
C PRO A 443 -5.48 84.83 2.43
N TYR A 444 -4.70 84.06 3.19
CA TYR A 444 -3.29 84.36 3.42
C TYR A 444 -2.45 84.11 2.17
N ILE A 445 -2.75 83.04 1.44
CA ILE A 445 -2.12 82.75 0.14
C ILE A 445 -2.42 83.86 -0.86
N GLU A 446 -3.67 84.33 -0.93
CA GLU A 446 -4.07 85.45 -1.80
C GLU A 446 -3.32 86.74 -1.46
N ALA A 447 -3.32 87.11 -0.18
CA ALA A 447 -2.65 88.32 0.27
C ALA A 447 -1.13 88.25 0.01
N MET A 448 -0.51 87.09 0.21
CA MET A 448 0.89 86.85 -0.09
C MET A 448 1.19 87.02 -1.59
N LEU A 449 0.40 86.37 -2.45
CA LEU A 449 0.58 86.44 -3.90
C LEU A 449 0.37 87.85 -4.44
N SER A 450 -0.69 88.54 -3.97
CA SER A 450 -0.96 89.92 -4.34
C SER A 450 0.23 90.82 -4.01
N ASN A 451 0.70 90.78 -2.76
CA ASN A 451 1.85 91.58 -2.33
C ASN A 451 3.13 91.27 -3.11
N ALA A 452 3.41 89.98 -3.39
CA ALA A 452 4.59 89.59 -4.15
C ALA A 452 4.54 90.11 -5.60
N LEU A 453 3.37 90.03 -6.24
CA LEU A 453 3.19 90.46 -7.63
C LEU A 453 3.16 91.98 -7.78
N THR A 454 2.74 92.72 -6.75
CA THR A 454 2.65 94.19 -6.79
C THR A 454 3.88 94.90 -6.23
N ALA A 455 4.77 94.22 -5.50
CA ALA A 455 5.88 94.83 -4.75
C ALA A 455 6.80 95.74 -5.58
N LYS A 456 7.04 95.40 -6.86
CA LYS A 456 7.97 96.09 -7.75
C LYS A 456 7.33 97.16 -8.65
N PHE A 457 6.02 97.34 -8.56
CA PHE A 457 5.28 98.28 -9.39
C PHE A 457 4.75 99.45 -8.55
N PRO A 458 5.43 100.62 -8.57
CA PRO A 458 4.99 101.78 -7.82
C PRO A 458 3.58 102.23 -8.23
N ASP A 459 3.23 102.07 -9.51
CA ASP A 459 1.90 102.36 -10.07
C ASP A 459 0.80 101.50 -9.42
N GLN A 460 1.10 100.28 -8.94
CA GLN A 460 0.11 99.42 -8.28
C GLN A 460 -0.09 99.75 -6.79
N ARG A 461 0.88 100.40 -6.12
CA ARG A 461 0.69 100.91 -4.75
C ARG A 461 -0.31 102.06 -4.68
N GLU A 462 -0.46 102.85 -5.76
CA GLU A 462 -1.57 103.82 -5.86
C GLU A 462 -2.93 103.10 -5.87
N PHE A 463 -3.01 101.88 -6.41
CA PHE A 463 -4.22 101.06 -6.41
C PHE A 463 -4.60 100.54 -5.02
N GLU A 464 -3.62 100.18 -4.18
CA GLU A 464 -3.85 99.82 -2.77
C GLU A 464 -4.33 101.01 -1.92
N ALA A 465 -3.89 102.24 -2.24
CA ALA A 465 -4.44 103.45 -1.63
C ALA A 465 -5.86 103.78 -2.14
N LEU A 466 -6.24 103.29 -3.32
CA LEU A 466 -7.56 103.46 -3.94
C LEU A 466 -8.58 102.42 -3.46
N SER A 467 -8.16 101.20 -3.13
CA SER A 467 -9.05 100.14 -2.61
C SER A 467 -9.60 100.42 -1.20
N ALA A 468 -9.04 101.40 -0.49
CA ALA A 468 -9.56 101.92 0.77
C ALA A 468 -10.76 102.88 0.60
N LEU A 469 -11.10 103.30 -0.64
CA LEU A 469 -12.26 104.14 -0.94
C LEU A 469 -13.47 103.26 -1.27
N SER A 470 -14.47 103.21 -0.38
CA SER A 470 -15.66 102.37 -0.51
C SER A 470 -16.74 102.90 -1.48
N ALA A 471 -16.48 104.01 -2.19
CA ALA A 471 -17.45 104.66 -3.08
C ALA A 471 -16.95 104.66 -4.53
N THR A 472 -17.74 104.05 -5.43
CA THR A 472 -17.43 103.79 -6.84
C THR A 472 -17.05 105.07 -7.61
N ASP A 473 -17.70 106.20 -7.33
CA ASP A 473 -17.43 107.46 -8.05
C ASP A 473 -16.09 108.11 -7.64
N ALA A 474 -15.74 108.06 -6.35
CA ALA A 474 -14.47 108.58 -5.87
C ALA A 474 -13.30 107.70 -6.33
N PHE A 475 -13.52 106.38 -6.36
CA PHE A 475 -12.61 105.41 -6.94
C PHE A 475 -12.39 105.68 -8.43
N ASN A 476 -13.46 105.76 -9.23
CA ASN A 476 -13.39 105.99 -10.67
C ASN A 476 -12.74 107.33 -11.03
N LYS A 477 -13.04 108.40 -10.27
CA LYS A 477 -12.44 109.73 -10.50
C LYS A 477 -10.94 109.73 -10.24
N LYS A 478 -10.48 109.21 -9.09
CA LYS A 478 -9.04 109.11 -8.83
C LYS A 478 -8.33 108.09 -9.72
N LEU A 479 -9.01 107.01 -10.12
CA LEU A 479 -8.50 106.04 -11.09
C LEU A 479 -8.25 106.70 -12.45
N ALA A 480 -9.17 107.59 -12.88
CA ALA A 480 -9.03 108.37 -14.11
C ALA A 480 -7.92 109.43 -14.02
N GLU A 481 -7.77 110.11 -12.88
CA GLU A 481 -6.70 111.11 -12.63
C GLU A 481 -5.31 110.47 -12.50
N GLY A 482 -5.22 109.22 -12.02
CA GLY A 482 -3.97 108.47 -11.86
C GLY A 482 -3.68 107.51 -13.02
N LEU A 483 -3.92 106.21 -12.81
CA LEU A 483 -3.63 105.14 -13.78
C LEU A 483 -4.27 105.40 -15.16
N GLY A 484 -5.49 105.94 -15.20
CA GLY A 484 -6.25 106.24 -16.41
C GLY A 484 -5.58 107.25 -17.34
N ALA A 485 -4.80 108.19 -16.79
CA ALA A 485 -4.06 109.19 -17.56
C ALA A 485 -2.83 108.62 -18.30
N LYS A 486 -2.32 107.44 -17.90
CA LYS A 486 -1.23 106.72 -18.59
C LYS A 486 -1.80 105.74 -19.61
N ALA A 487 -1.30 105.76 -20.85
CA ALA A 487 -1.63 104.75 -21.86
C ALA A 487 -1.22 103.33 -21.38
N ARG A 488 -2.01 102.30 -21.70
CA ARG A 488 -1.89 100.93 -21.13
C ARG A 488 -0.55 100.27 -21.42
N ASP A 489 0.06 100.61 -22.55
CA ASP A 489 1.41 100.21 -23.01
C ASP A 489 2.55 100.87 -22.20
N LYS A 490 2.27 101.99 -21.52
CA LYS A 490 3.24 102.74 -20.69
C LYS A 490 3.11 102.47 -19.20
N ARG A 491 2.17 101.63 -18.77
CA ARG A 491 1.96 101.27 -17.36
C ARG A 491 2.88 100.11 -16.97
N GLN A 492 3.60 100.21 -15.86
CA GLN A 492 4.31 99.04 -15.34
C GLN A 492 3.34 98.20 -14.50
N THR A 493 2.60 97.31 -15.15
CA THR A 493 1.59 96.45 -14.49
C THR A 493 1.66 95.03 -15.01
N ILE A 494 1.46 94.05 -14.13
CA ILE A 494 1.16 92.66 -14.50
C ILE A 494 -0.35 92.50 -14.65
N GLN A 495 -0.81 91.92 -15.75
CA GLN A 495 -2.20 91.47 -15.93
C GLN A 495 -2.28 89.96 -15.84
N ILE A 496 -3.10 89.44 -14.94
CA ILE A 496 -3.36 87.99 -14.84
C ILE A 496 -4.64 87.71 -15.61
N ALA A 497 -4.53 86.93 -16.68
CA ALA A 497 -5.66 86.54 -17.53
C ALA A 497 -6.40 85.32 -16.96
N ASP A 498 -5.65 84.37 -16.41
CA ASP A 498 -6.19 83.17 -15.79
C ASP A 498 -5.30 82.73 -14.63
N ARG A 499 -5.95 82.17 -13.60
CA ARG A 499 -5.27 81.58 -12.46
C ARG A 499 -5.94 80.26 -12.10
N LYS A 500 -5.17 79.18 -12.15
CA LYS A 500 -5.61 77.84 -11.74
C LYS A 500 -4.90 77.41 -10.47
N SER A 501 -5.69 77.06 -9.45
CA SER A 501 -5.17 76.60 -8.17
C SER A 501 -5.66 75.18 -7.90
N VAL A 502 -4.73 74.28 -7.55
CA VAL A 502 -5.02 72.86 -7.30
C VAL A 502 -4.47 72.49 -5.93
N PHE A 503 -5.33 71.96 -5.06
CA PHE A 503 -4.90 71.39 -3.79
C PHE A 503 -4.15 70.08 -4.03
N VAL A 504 -3.00 69.95 -3.39
CA VAL A 504 -2.12 68.79 -3.48
C VAL A 504 -1.89 68.25 -2.07
N PRO A 505 -2.28 67.00 -1.77
CA PRO A 505 -2.07 66.40 -0.45
C PRO A 505 -0.59 66.30 -0.03
N ASN A 506 0.31 66.20 -1.01
CA ASN A 506 1.76 66.19 -0.80
C ASN A 506 2.43 67.13 -1.81
N ILE A 507 2.56 68.40 -1.43
CA ILE A 507 3.07 69.46 -2.31
C ILE A 507 4.57 69.27 -2.61
N ASP A 508 5.32 68.69 -1.69
CA ASP A 508 6.76 68.45 -1.83
C ASP A 508 7.04 67.40 -2.92
N ALA A 509 6.27 66.30 -2.93
CA ALA A 509 6.34 65.31 -3.99
C ALA A 509 5.92 65.88 -5.36
N ALA A 510 4.88 66.73 -5.38
CA ALA A 510 4.45 67.38 -6.61
C ALA A 510 5.47 68.38 -7.15
N TYR A 511 6.13 69.14 -6.27
CA TYR A 511 7.22 70.04 -6.66
C TYR A 511 8.43 69.24 -7.18
N ALA A 512 8.82 68.17 -6.49
CA ALA A 512 9.92 67.30 -6.93
C ALA A 512 9.65 66.66 -8.29
N ALA A 513 8.46 66.08 -8.50
CA ALA A 513 8.05 65.52 -9.79
C ALA A 513 8.04 66.59 -10.89
N TYR A 514 7.62 67.81 -10.55
CA TYR A 514 7.57 68.93 -11.48
C TYR A 514 8.96 69.51 -11.83
N MET A 515 9.93 69.38 -10.92
CA MET A 515 11.34 69.72 -11.17
C MET A 515 12.12 68.60 -11.90
N GLY A 516 11.46 67.48 -12.26
CA GLY A 516 12.08 66.37 -12.98
C GLY A 516 12.90 65.43 -12.09
N ALA A 517 12.72 65.47 -10.76
CA ALA A 517 13.31 64.49 -9.87
C ALA A 517 12.59 63.13 -10.03
N PRO A 518 13.32 61.99 -9.95
CA PRO A 518 12.71 60.67 -10.10
C PRO A 518 11.61 60.46 -9.06
N ALA A 519 10.47 59.92 -9.50
CA ALA A 519 9.33 59.65 -8.66
C ALA A 519 9.74 58.76 -7.48
N VAL A 520 9.54 59.25 -6.25
CA VAL A 520 9.76 58.44 -5.04
C VAL A 520 8.79 57.26 -5.09
N PRO A 521 9.28 56.00 -4.99
CA PRO A 521 8.43 54.82 -5.15
C PRO A 521 7.33 54.76 -4.09
N ALA A 522 6.11 54.46 -4.54
CA ALA A 522 4.93 54.21 -3.72
C ALA A 522 5.07 52.89 -2.97
N GLY A 523 5.88 52.87 -1.91
CA GLY A 523 6.17 51.63 -1.18
C GLY A 523 7.31 51.77 -0.18
N GLY A 524 7.25 52.74 0.71
CA GLY A 524 8.19 52.88 1.82
C GLY A 524 7.72 53.99 2.76
N GLN A 525 7.56 53.64 4.05
CA GLN A 525 7.22 54.49 5.19
C GLN A 525 6.68 55.89 4.86
N ALA A 526 5.39 56.10 5.15
CA ALA A 526 4.74 57.41 5.26
C ALA A 526 5.77 58.51 5.53
N ASN A 527 6.10 59.25 4.46
CA ASN A 527 7.08 60.32 4.52
C ASN A 527 6.57 61.27 5.61
N LYS A 528 7.25 61.31 6.76
CA LYS A 528 6.82 61.98 8.00
C LYS A 528 6.70 63.51 7.87
N THR A 529 6.73 64.02 6.64
CA THR A 529 6.65 65.42 6.26
C THR A 529 5.90 65.58 4.93
N ALA A 530 4.81 64.82 4.69
CA ALA A 530 3.92 65.12 3.57
C ALA A 530 3.13 66.39 3.89
N ARG A 531 3.61 67.54 3.39
CA ARG A 531 2.95 68.82 3.61
C ARG A 531 1.81 68.99 2.60
N PRO A 532 0.55 69.22 3.04
CA PRO A 532 -0.51 69.62 2.13
C PRO A 532 -0.23 71.04 1.62
N GLY A 533 -0.67 71.34 0.40
CA GLY A 533 -0.42 72.65 -0.18
C GLY A 533 -1.17 72.91 -1.46
N TYR A 534 -0.88 74.04 -2.10
CA TYR A 534 -1.50 74.46 -3.34
C TYR A 534 -0.44 74.65 -4.43
N LYS A 535 -0.71 74.06 -5.60
CA LYS A 535 -0.04 74.39 -6.85
C LYS A 535 -0.87 75.45 -7.56
N ILE A 536 -0.29 76.62 -7.79
CA ILE A 536 -0.97 77.78 -8.38
C ILE A 536 -0.27 78.14 -9.68
N VAL A 537 -1.02 78.18 -10.77
CA VAL A 537 -0.53 78.53 -12.11
C VAL A 537 -1.15 79.86 -12.50
N PHE A 538 -0.29 80.82 -12.84
CA PHE A 538 -0.66 82.13 -13.37
C PHE A 538 -0.37 82.17 -14.87
N ASN A 539 -1.37 82.56 -15.64
CA ASN A 539 -1.21 82.95 -17.03
C ASN A 539 -1.48 84.45 -17.13
N GLY A 540 -0.50 85.22 -17.60
CA GLY A 540 -0.61 86.67 -17.60
C GLY A 540 0.12 87.34 -18.75
N THR A 541 -0.06 88.65 -18.85
CA THR A 541 0.61 89.52 -19.81
C THR A 541 1.17 90.76 -19.11
N THR A 542 2.28 91.27 -19.62
CA THR A 542 2.92 92.49 -19.14
C THR A 542 3.39 93.32 -20.34
N PRO A 543 3.31 94.66 -20.31
CA PRO A 543 3.81 95.52 -21.39
C PRO A 543 5.34 95.65 -21.40
N LEU A 544 6.06 94.99 -20.47
CA LEU A 544 7.52 94.95 -20.45
C LEU A 544 8.08 94.13 -21.62
N SER A 545 9.34 94.41 -22.01
CA SER A 545 10.06 93.58 -22.98
C SER A 545 10.35 92.18 -22.43
N ASP A 546 10.65 91.21 -23.30
CA ASP A 546 10.97 89.83 -22.89
C ASP A 546 12.12 89.77 -21.86
N SER A 547 13.17 90.58 -22.05
CA SER A 547 14.32 90.63 -21.13
C SER A 547 13.97 91.22 -19.76
N ALA A 548 13.11 92.25 -19.72
CA ALA A 548 12.64 92.86 -18.49
C ALA A 548 11.64 91.94 -17.76
N THR A 549 10.79 91.23 -18.51
CA THR A 549 9.83 90.24 -17.99
C THR A 549 10.55 89.04 -17.37
N ALA A 550 11.59 88.52 -18.03
CA ALA A 550 12.40 87.43 -17.49
C ALA A 550 13.14 87.83 -16.21
N SER A 551 13.66 89.07 -16.13
CA SER A 551 14.29 89.59 -14.91
C SER A 551 13.29 89.73 -13.77
N LEU A 552 12.11 90.27 -14.06
CA LEU A 552 11.02 90.41 -13.10
C LEU A 552 10.58 89.05 -12.53
N LEU A 553 10.35 88.06 -13.39
CA LEU A 553 9.91 86.72 -12.97
C LEU A 553 10.99 85.95 -12.21
N ARG A 554 12.27 86.18 -12.56
CA ARG A 554 13.40 85.67 -11.78
C ARG A 554 13.41 86.25 -10.37
N ASP A 555 13.30 87.57 -10.25
CA ASP A 555 13.28 88.23 -8.95
C ASP A 555 12.08 87.81 -8.11
N LEU A 556 10.91 87.66 -8.75
CA LEU A 556 9.69 87.20 -8.11
C LEU A 556 9.84 85.79 -7.54
N ARG A 557 10.46 84.88 -8.30
CA ARG A 557 10.74 83.50 -7.90
C ARG A 557 11.77 83.41 -6.77
N GLU A 558 12.86 84.15 -6.89
CA GLU A 558 14.03 83.99 -6.02
C GLU A 558 13.92 84.79 -4.72
N THR A 559 13.27 85.95 -4.78
CA THR A 559 13.24 86.91 -3.66
C THR A 559 11.82 87.29 -3.24
N ASP A 560 10.98 87.82 -4.14
CA ASP A 560 9.75 88.52 -3.72
C ASP A 560 8.70 87.58 -3.10
N LEU A 561 8.50 86.38 -3.67
CA LEU A 561 7.57 85.39 -3.12
C LEU A 561 7.97 84.93 -1.72
N ARG A 562 9.27 84.72 -1.49
CA ARG A 562 9.79 84.31 -0.17
C ARG A 562 9.70 85.46 0.84
N ALA A 563 10.03 86.68 0.41
CA ALA A 563 9.90 87.87 1.25
C ALA A 563 8.43 88.14 1.66
N ALA A 564 7.49 87.99 0.73
CA ALA A 564 6.06 88.12 1.01
C ALA A 564 5.53 87.01 1.93
N ALA A 565 6.05 85.79 1.79
CA ALA A 565 5.69 84.65 2.63
C ALA A 565 6.21 84.77 4.08
N GLU A 566 7.30 85.51 4.33
CA GLU A 566 7.87 85.66 5.68
C GLU A 566 6.87 86.30 6.67
N LYS A 567 5.96 87.17 6.18
CA LYS A 567 4.87 87.75 6.99
C LYS A 567 3.86 86.69 7.50
N TYR A 568 3.81 85.53 6.86
CA TYR A 568 2.89 84.42 7.17
C TYR A 568 3.65 83.15 7.59
N LYS A 569 4.88 83.31 8.08
CA LYS A 569 5.71 82.22 8.58
C LYS A 569 4.98 81.45 9.68
N GLY A 570 4.91 80.12 9.52
CA GLY A 570 4.15 79.24 10.41
C GLY A 570 2.70 78.97 9.98
N ILE A 571 2.22 79.57 8.88
CA ILE A 571 0.92 79.26 8.26
C ILE A 571 1.14 78.71 6.85
N ILE A 572 1.93 79.42 6.03
CA ILE A 572 2.28 79.02 4.66
C ILE A 572 3.79 79.15 4.41
N GLU A 573 4.29 78.36 3.48
CA GLU A 573 5.69 78.38 3.04
C GLU A 573 5.77 78.20 1.52
N VAL A 574 6.58 79.01 0.84
CA VAL A 574 6.80 78.87 -0.60
C VAL A 574 7.85 77.79 -0.84
N VAL A 575 7.42 76.66 -1.42
CA VAL A 575 8.28 75.52 -1.76
C VAL A 575 9.16 75.86 -2.97
N GLY A 576 8.57 76.54 -3.96
CA GLY A 576 9.29 77.01 -5.14
C GLY A 576 8.37 77.58 -6.20
N ALA A 577 8.95 78.19 -7.23
CA ALA A 577 8.21 78.63 -8.40
C ALA A 577 9.03 78.39 -9.67
N LYS A 578 8.36 78.27 -10.83
CA LYS A 578 8.99 78.07 -12.13
C LYS A 578 8.23 78.83 -13.20
N GLU A 579 8.98 79.51 -14.05
CA GLU A 579 8.49 80.12 -15.27
C GLU A 579 8.55 79.09 -16.40
N GLU A 580 7.45 78.90 -17.13
CA GLU A 580 7.34 77.88 -18.17
C GLU A 580 7.46 78.44 -19.59
N GLU A 581 7.00 79.67 -19.83
CA GLU A 581 6.89 80.19 -21.19
C GLU A 581 6.88 81.72 -21.21
N LEU A 582 7.66 82.33 -22.10
CA LEU A 582 7.62 83.74 -22.48
C LEU A 582 7.33 83.82 -23.98
N LYS A 583 6.26 84.53 -24.36
CA LYS A 583 5.92 84.75 -25.77
C LYS A 583 5.62 86.24 -26.03
N PRO A 584 6.23 86.85 -27.06
CA PRO A 584 5.90 88.21 -27.46
C PRO A 584 4.49 88.28 -28.06
N ILE A 585 3.74 89.33 -27.74
CA ILE A 585 2.39 89.59 -28.25
C ILE A 585 2.52 90.43 -29.53
N ALA A 586 2.09 89.88 -30.67
CA ALA A 586 2.13 90.57 -31.97
C ALA A 586 0.97 91.58 -32.14
N ALA A 587 1.24 92.71 -32.80
CA ALA A 587 0.26 93.77 -33.05
C ALA A 587 -0.89 93.33 -33.99
N ALA A 588 -2.13 93.62 -33.62
CA ALA A 588 -3.33 93.33 -34.42
C ALA A 588 -3.53 94.36 -35.56
N ALA A 589 -3.88 93.89 -36.76
CA ALA A 589 -4.13 94.73 -37.95
C ALA A 589 -5.53 95.41 -37.93
N PRO A 590 -5.70 96.60 -38.55
CA PRO A 590 -6.95 97.36 -38.48
C PRO A 590 -8.08 96.76 -39.34
N ALA A 591 -9.29 96.77 -38.79
CA ALA A 591 -10.50 96.15 -39.35
C ALA A 591 -11.06 96.86 -40.60
N ALA A 592 -11.43 96.08 -41.62
CA ALA A 592 -12.07 96.55 -42.85
C ALA A 592 -13.61 96.62 -42.73
N ALA A 593 -14.19 97.61 -43.41
CA ALA A 593 -15.61 97.99 -43.37
C ALA A 593 -16.57 97.00 -44.06
N VAL A 594 -17.77 96.84 -43.49
CA VAL A 594 -18.88 96.04 -44.03
C VAL A 594 -19.99 96.96 -44.58
N THR A 595 -20.39 96.76 -45.83
CA THR A 595 -21.55 97.38 -46.50
C THR A 595 -22.85 96.58 -46.24
N PRO A 596 -24.05 97.20 -46.29
CA PRO A 596 -25.24 96.75 -45.54
C PRO A 596 -26.24 95.90 -46.34
N ALA A 597 -27.01 95.06 -45.63
CA ALA A 597 -28.18 94.33 -46.12
C ALA A 597 -29.49 95.06 -45.81
N ALA A 598 -30.49 94.84 -46.67
CA ALA A 598 -31.81 95.49 -46.76
C ALA A 598 -32.79 95.16 -45.60
N PRO A 599 -33.90 95.93 -45.44
CA PRO A 599 -34.44 96.33 -44.13
C PRO A 599 -35.64 95.49 -43.63
N GLY A 600 -35.79 95.43 -42.31
CA GLY A 600 -36.95 94.84 -41.63
C GLY A 600 -36.67 94.41 -40.18
N THR A 601 -36.09 95.31 -39.39
CA THR A 601 -35.62 95.11 -38.00
C THR A 601 -36.78 95.21 -36.99
N PRO A 602 -36.67 94.65 -35.77
CA PRO A 602 -35.90 95.31 -34.71
C PRO A 602 -34.83 94.41 -34.09
N ALA A 603 -33.63 94.98 -33.93
CA ALA A 603 -32.42 94.34 -33.44
C ALA A 603 -32.25 94.67 -31.96
N THR A 604 -31.94 93.65 -31.17
CA THR A 604 -31.51 93.78 -29.78
C THR A 604 -29.99 93.98 -29.76
N PRO A 605 -29.45 94.94 -28.98
CA PRO A 605 -28.15 95.55 -29.25
C PRO A 605 -26.97 94.70 -28.77
N ALA A 606 -25.92 94.67 -29.58
CA ALA A 606 -24.59 94.21 -29.21
C ALA A 606 -24.01 95.12 -28.11
N VAL A 607 -23.74 94.54 -26.94
CA VAL A 607 -23.00 95.20 -25.86
C VAL A 607 -21.66 94.48 -25.69
N GLY A 608 -20.71 94.93 -26.48
CA GLY A 608 -19.28 94.76 -26.31
C GLY A 608 -18.61 96.09 -26.65
N GLY A 609 -19.11 97.16 -26.04
CA GLY A 609 -18.47 98.47 -26.05
C GLY A 609 -17.19 98.42 -25.22
N GLY A 610 -16.11 98.98 -25.78
CA GLY A 610 -14.91 99.24 -25.02
C GLY A 610 -15.22 100.11 -23.80
N ASP A 611 -14.64 99.73 -22.68
CA ASP A 611 -14.71 100.50 -21.43
C ASP A 611 -14.18 101.93 -21.70
N PRO A 612 -14.99 102.99 -21.53
CA PRO A 612 -14.57 104.36 -21.84
C PRO A 612 -13.44 104.86 -20.92
N LEU A 613 -13.12 104.12 -19.85
CA LEU A 613 -11.99 104.40 -18.96
C LEU A 613 -10.63 103.96 -19.53
N PHE A 614 -10.61 103.07 -20.54
CA PHE A 614 -9.37 102.53 -21.11
C PHE A 614 -9.50 102.30 -22.63
N PRO A 615 -8.99 103.19 -23.50
CA PRO A 615 -9.01 102.97 -24.95
C PRO A 615 -8.25 101.69 -25.35
N ALA A 616 -8.79 100.98 -26.34
CA ALA A 616 -8.23 99.74 -26.86
C ALA A 616 -7.08 100.00 -27.86
N GLU A 617 -5.86 100.02 -27.34
CA GLU A 617 -4.61 99.95 -28.12
C GLU A 617 -3.60 99.14 -27.29
N GLN A 618 -3.44 97.83 -27.57
CA GLN A 618 -2.34 97.02 -27.05
C GLN A 618 -1.32 96.85 -28.17
N ALA A 619 -0.25 97.65 -28.14
CA ALA A 619 0.73 97.68 -29.23
C ALA A 619 2.07 96.98 -28.93
N ASN A 620 2.41 96.59 -27.68
CA ASN A 620 3.62 95.81 -27.36
C ASN A 620 3.53 95.15 -25.96
N GLY A 621 3.91 93.88 -25.81
CA GLY A 621 4.02 93.21 -24.50
C GLY A 621 4.43 91.73 -24.58
N THR A 622 4.73 91.13 -23.42
CA THR A 622 5.12 89.73 -23.27
C THR A 622 4.06 88.97 -22.46
N SER A 623 3.66 87.81 -22.95
CA SER A 623 2.84 86.85 -22.18
C SER A 623 3.74 85.90 -21.40
N PHE A 624 3.35 85.56 -20.17
CA PHE A 624 4.12 84.69 -19.29
C PHE A 624 3.24 83.63 -18.62
N LYS A 625 3.87 82.51 -18.28
CA LYS A 625 3.28 81.47 -17.43
C LYS A 625 4.18 81.16 -16.25
N LEU A 626 3.64 81.34 -15.04
CA LEU A 626 4.35 81.11 -13.78
C LEU A 626 3.59 80.08 -12.93
N THR A 627 4.29 79.04 -12.50
CA THR A 627 3.75 78.07 -11.54
C THR A 627 4.42 78.25 -10.18
N VAL A 628 3.64 78.41 -9.12
CA VAL A 628 4.08 78.58 -7.73
C VAL A 628 3.55 77.41 -6.89
N PHE A 629 4.40 76.87 -6.02
CA PHE A 629 4.08 75.79 -5.09
C PHE A 629 4.16 76.32 -3.67
N ILE A 630 3.05 76.21 -2.93
CA ILE A 630 2.92 76.74 -1.57
C ILE A 630 2.51 75.60 -0.65
N ALA A 631 3.31 75.33 0.38
CA ALA A 631 2.99 74.40 1.45
C ALA A 631 2.21 75.12 2.56
N ILE A 632 1.30 74.40 3.19
CA ILE A 632 0.66 74.81 4.45
C ILE A 632 1.52 74.22 5.58
N THR A 633 2.03 75.08 6.46
CA THR A 633 2.99 74.70 7.51
C THR A 633 2.44 74.81 8.92
N GLY A 634 1.33 75.53 9.10
CA GLY A 634 0.62 75.54 10.37
C GLY A 634 -0.24 74.29 10.53
N ASP A 635 -0.41 73.84 11.78
CA ASP A 635 -1.57 73.03 12.15
C ASP A 635 -2.80 73.88 11.85
N GLY A 636 -3.37 73.72 10.65
CA GLY A 636 -4.65 74.34 10.31
C GLY A 636 -5.59 74.11 11.47
N VAL A 637 -6.21 75.19 11.97
CA VAL A 637 -7.09 75.20 13.15
C VAL A 637 -7.87 73.88 13.19
N LYS A 638 -7.55 73.03 14.19
CA LYS A 638 -8.13 71.69 14.31
C LYS A 638 -9.64 71.79 14.16
N LEU A 639 -10.20 71.17 13.13
CA LEU A 639 -11.63 70.87 13.11
C LEU A 639 -11.93 70.02 14.36
N PRO A 640 -13.03 70.28 15.09
CA PRO A 640 -13.40 69.48 16.25
C PRO A 640 -13.48 67.98 15.88
N ASP A 641 -12.96 67.12 16.75
CA ASP A 641 -12.89 65.65 16.58
C ASP A 641 -14.26 64.95 16.37
N GLU A 642 -15.37 65.69 16.29
CA GLU A 642 -16.73 65.13 16.15
C GLU A 642 -17.13 64.75 14.72
N LEU A 643 -16.33 65.10 13.70
CA LEU A 643 -16.62 64.74 12.30
C LEU A 643 -15.88 63.48 11.81
N VAL A 644 -15.09 62.82 12.67
CA VAL A 644 -14.49 61.49 12.41
C VAL A 644 -15.22 60.43 13.24
N LYS A 645 -16.54 60.35 13.08
CA LYS A 645 -17.29 59.13 13.38
C LYS A 645 -17.67 58.48 12.05
N THR A 646 -16.88 57.49 11.68
CA THR A 646 -17.19 56.51 10.64
C THR A 646 -18.58 55.92 10.87
N PRO A 647 -19.47 55.88 9.85
CA PRO A 647 -20.51 54.87 9.81
C PRO A 647 -19.88 53.52 9.42
N LYS A 648 -20.31 52.45 10.08
CA LYS A 648 -20.01 51.06 9.74
C LYS A 648 -20.68 50.64 8.44
#